data_AF-A0A350XQ63-F1
#
_entry.id   AF-A0A350XQ63-F1
#
_cell.length_a   1.000
_cell.length_b   1.000
_cell.length_c   1.000
_cell.angle_alpha   90.00
_cell.angle_beta   90.00
_cell.angle_gamma   90.00
#
_symmetry.space_group_name_H-M   'P 1'
#
loop_
_entity.id
_entity.type
_entity.pdbx_description
1 polymer ?
#
loop_
_entity_poly.entity_id
_entity_poly.type
_entity_poly.pdbx_seq_one_letter_code
_entity_poly.pdbx_strand_id
1 'polypeptide(L)'
;GDHSDVMTARTTGFAMLASASVQEAQDLAAVAHAATLESRVPFLHFFDGFRTSHEVAKIERLTDPDLLAMVDSGAIAALRARALDPEHPVLRGSAQNPDVFFQAREASNRYYDAVPGIVTAVMRRFADLVGRRYRLFDYHGHPEAERVIVVMGSAVGAVEETVDALTAKGEKVGVVTVRLYRPFSADDFLAAMPLSAKVVAVLDRTKEPGASGEPLFQDVVTVLAGAASDGRPLPRVIGGRYGLSSKEFTAAMAKAVFDEAAQEQPRPRFTVGINDDVTGLSLDVDTTFSAEPPGVIGALFFGLGSDGTVGANKNTVKIVGEHTSQYAQGYFVYDSKKSGSVTVSHLRFSPVPIRSTYLVDNAAFIGCHQFGLLSTTDLLSRAADGATLLINTPYGKDTWDRVPLEVQSQIIERRMKVFGIDADAVAEEAGLGGRVNTVLQTCFFALSGLLPPDEAIAAVKESIRKTYGRRGEAVLTRNFQAVDGARAGLFEILVPATAEGKMRMRPPIMGEATDFVRAVTGEIIAGRGDLLPVSAFPVDGTFPTATSKFEKRSIADEIPVWDADICIDCGRCALVCPHAAIRIAYVDEADLAGAPAGYPHRATVGKDFPGKRLVIQVAPDDCTGCSVCADVCPARSKELVKHKALDMMPKDPILKQEQERFDYFLTLPPIDRRTVTVATLKGSQALQPLFEFSGACSGCGETPYLKLVTQLFGDRLLVANATGCSSIYGGNLPTTPWSVDAQGRGPAWSNSLFEDNAEFGLGLRLGADARHQAAVRVVHSLAGALGDDLVAGLITADQTTETGIFDQRARVDEARKRLAAASTPGAAAALPLLDSLIRKSVWIVGGDGWAYDIGFGGLDHVLATGRDVNILVLDTEVYSNTGGQ
;
A
#
# COMPACT_ATOMS: atom_id res chain seq x y z
N GLY A 1 -4.01 -9.34 0.18
CA GLY A 1 -3.82 -10.79 0.35
C GLY A 1 -4.69 -11.50 -0.64
N ASP A 2 -4.09 -12.44 -1.36
CA ASP A 2 -4.77 -13.42 -2.21
C ASP A 2 -4.07 -14.78 -2.01
N HIS A 3 -4.41 -15.80 -2.81
CA HIS A 3 -3.90 -17.17 -2.63
C HIS A 3 -2.75 -17.52 -3.58
N SER A 4 -2.17 -16.55 -4.30
CA SER A 4 -1.13 -16.83 -5.30
C SER A 4 0.11 -17.52 -4.70
N ASP A 5 0.49 -17.13 -3.49
CA ASP A 5 1.60 -17.69 -2.73
C ASP A 5 1.35 -19.16 -2.33
N VAL A 6 0.22 -19.43 -1.66
CA VAL A 6 -0.13 -20.78 -1.20
C VAL A 6 -0.40 -21.72 -2.37
N MET A 7 -0.95 -21.22 -3.48
CA MET A 7 -1.16 -22.02 -4.70
C MET A 7 0.15 -22.38 -5.41
N THR A 8 1.19 -21.57 -5.25
CA THR A 8 2.55 -21.91 -5.72
C THR A 8 3.14 -23.08 -4.92
N ALA A 9 2.79 -23.22 -3.64
CA ALA A 9 3.25 -24.29 -2.77
C ALA A 9 2.41 -25.59 -2.85
N ARG A 10 1.34 -25.66 -3.65
CA ARG A 10 0.36 -26.78 -3.62
C ARG A 10 0.93 -28.15 -4.02
N THR A 11 2.07 -28.19 -4.69
CA THR A 11 2.74 -29.42 -5.17
C THR A 11 3.86 -29.91 -4.24
N THR A 12 4.15 -29.17 -3.16
CA THR A 12 5.25 -29.49 -2.22
C THR A 12 5.00 -30.76 -1.39
N GLY A 13 3.76 -31.21 -1.31
CA GLY A 13 3.34 -32.30 -0.43
C GLY A 13 2.95 -31.86 0.98
N PHE A 14 2.75 -30.56 1.23
CA PHE A 14 2.08 -30.09 2.45
C PHE A 14 0.57 -30.38 2.38
N ALA A 15 -0.01 -30.74 3.52
CA ALA A 15 -1.45 -30.58 3.71
C ALA A 15 -1.76 -29.08 3.79
N MET A 16 -2.88 -28.63 3.24
CA MET A 16 -3.24 -27.21 3.17
C MET A 16 -4.61 -26.99 3.81
N LEU A 17 -4.66 -26.20 4.88
CA LEU A 17 -5.86 -25.95 5.67
C LEU A 17 -6.16 -24.45 5.70
N ALA A 18 -7.30 -24.05 5.13
CA ALA A 18 -7.73 -22.66 5.01
C ALA A 18 -8.68 -22.26 6.14
N SER A 19 -8.58 -21.02 6.62
CA SER A 19 -9.53 -20.39 7.53
C SER A 19 -10.23 -19.19 6.92
N ALA A 20 -11.53 -19.07 7.15
CA ALA A 20 -12.36 -18.00 6.58
C ALA A 20 -12.55 -16.78 7.49
N SER A 21 -12.23 -16.87 8.77
CA SER A 21 -12.44 -15.78 9.75
C SER A 21 -11.36 -15.75 10.82
N VAL A 22 -11.35 -14.69 11.64
CA VAL A 22 -10.43 -14.57 12.79
C VAL A 22 -10.65 -15.70 13.81
N GLN A 23 -11.90 -16.11 14.04
CA GLN A 23 -12.22 -17.25 14.91
C GLN A 23 -11.67 -18.55 14.31
N GLU A 24 -11.91 -18.79 13.02
CA GLU A 24 -11.40 -19.99 12.34
C GLU A 24 -9.88 -20.02 12.27
N ALA A 25 -9.22 -18.87 12.15
CA ALA A 25 -7.76 -18.80 12.15
C ALA A 25 -7.17 -19.34 13.47
N GLN A 26 -7.78 -19.03 14.61
CA GLN A 26 -7.39 -19.62 15.89
C GLN A 26 -7.69 -21.13 15.94
N ASP A 27 -8.92 -21.49 15.58
CA ASP A 27 -9.43 -22.85 15.79
C ASP A 27 -8.74 -23.86 14.86
N LEU A 28 -8.58 -23.52 13.58
CA LEU A 28 -7.95 -24.38 12.59
C LEU A 28 -6.41 -24.40 12.70
N ALA A 29 -5.79 -23.41 13.36
CA ALA A 29 -4.41 -23.54 13.78
C ALA A 29 -4.24 -24.69 14.80
N ALA A 30 -5.11 -24.76 15.81
CA ALA A 30 -5.10 -25.87 16.78
C ALA A 30 -5.34 -27.23 16.11
N VAL A 31 -6.30 -27.29 15.17
CA VAL A 31 -6.55 -28.49 14.35
C VAL A 31 -5.31 -28.88 13.53
N ALA A 32 -4.67 -27.94 12.83
CA ALA A 32 -3.47 -28.21 12.04
C ALA A 32 -2.32 -28.75 12.89
N HIS A 33 -2.10 -28.17 14.08
CA HIS A 33 -1.06 -28.61 15.02
C HIS A 33 -1.31 -30.02 15.60
N ALA A 34 -2.56 -30.37 15.89
CA ALA A 34 -2.90 -31.73 16.33
C ALA A 34 -2.79 -32.72 15.15
N ALA A 35 -3.32 -32.38 13.99
CA ALA A 35 -3.34 -33.26 12.82
C ALA A 35 -1.94 -33.54 12.24
N THR A 36 -1.01 -32.57 12.25
CA THR A 36 0.37 -32.79 11.77
C THR A 36 1.12 -33.81 12.63
N LEU A 37 0.88 -33.84 13.94
CA LEU A 37 1.48 -34.80 14.86
C LEU A 37 0.97 -36.22 14.60
N GLU A 38 -0.33 -36.38 14.42
CA GLU A 38 -0.98 -37.67 14.20
C GLU A 38 -0.71 -38.22 12.78
N SER A 39 -0.78 -37.38 11.75
CA SER A 39 -0.59 -37.78 10.35
C SER A 39 0.86 -37.91 9.91
N ARG A 40 1.77 -37.18 10.58
CA ARG A 40 3.17 -37.00 10.17
C ARG A 40 3.36 -36.31 8.81
N VAL A 41 2.31 -35.65 8.30
CA VAL A 41 2.34 -34.81 7.11
C VAL A 41 2.37 -33.36 7.57
N PRO A 42 3.28 -32.52 7.05
CA PRO A 42 3.35 -31.12 7.45
C PRO A 42 2.13 -30.33 6.93
N PHE A 43 1.67 -29.35 7.72
CA PHE A 43 0.50 -28.52 7.40
C PHE A 43 0.92 -27.08 7.09
N LEU A 44 0.38 -26.56 5.99
CA LEU A 44 0.34 -25.15 5.65
C LEU A 44 -1.07 -24.68 6.04
N HIS A 45 -1.17 -24.09 7.24
CA HIS A 45 -2.37 -23.38 7.67
C HIS A 45 -2.32 -21.95 7.15
N PHE A 46 -3.38 -21.49 6.49
CA PHE A 46 -3.42 -20.16 5.91
C PHE A 46 -4.79 -19.49 6.03
N PHE A 47 -4.75 -18.17 5.94
CA PHE A 47 -5.89 -17.26 5.95
C PHE A 47 -5.52 -15.98 5.20
N ASP A 48 -6.52 -15.21 4.82
CA ASP A 48 -6.32 -14.15 3.83
C ASP A 48 -5.53 -12.96 4.41
N GLY A 49 -4.42 -12.62 3.75
CA GLY A 49 -3.57 -11.48 4.12
C GLY A 49 -4.34 -10.16 4.10
N PHE A 50 -4.12 -9.33 5.12
CA PHE A 50 -4.96 -8.21 5.58
C PHE A 50 -6.40 -8.59 5.95
N ARG A 51 -7.17 -9.15 5.02
CA ARG A 51 -8.63 -9.34 5.18
C ARG A 51 -9.03 -10.17 6.39
N THR A 52 -8.20 -11.15 6.78
CA THR A 52 -8.34 -11.90 8.03
C THR A 52 -7.22 -11.57 9.01
N SER A 53 -5.96 -11.54 8.54
CA SER A 53 -4.78 -11.33 9.41
C SER A 53 -4.75 -10.01 10.18
N HIS A 54 -5.39 -8.94 9.65
CA HIS A 54 -5.40 -7.60 10.24
C HIS A 54 -6.81 -7.15 10.66
N GLU A 55 -7.81 -8.02 10.47
CA GLU A 55 -9.13 -7.81 11.01
C GLU A 55 -9.11 -8.07 12.52
N VAL A 56 -9.62 -7.11 13.28
CA VAL A 56 -9.83 -7.25 14.72
C VAL A 56 -11.27 -7.68 14.93
N ALA A 57 -11.49 -8.85 15.51
CA ALA A 57 -12.82 -9.36 15.82
C ALA A 57 -12.91 -9.82 17.28
N LYS A 58 -14.10 -9.72 17.86
CA LYS A 58 -14.44 -10.44 19.10
C LYS A 58 -14.54 -11.94 18.79
N ILE A 59 -13.66 -12.72 19.41
CA ILE A 59 -13.61 -14.18 19.26
C ILE A 59 -13.75 -14.86 20.63
N GLU A 60 -14.16 -16.13 20.61
CA GLU A 60 -14.06 -17.02 21.75
C GLU A 60 -12.66 -17.63 21.76
N ARG A 61 -11.89 -17.35 22.82
CA ARG A 61 -10.49 -17.78 22.93
C ARG A 61 -10.39 -19.22 23.43
N LEU A 62 -9.47 -19.98 22.83
CA LEU A 62 -9.04 -21.26 23.39
C LEU A 62 -8.20 -21.05 24.65
N THR A 63 -8.34 -21.96 25.62
CA THR A 63 -7.53 -22.00 26.83
C THR A 63 -6.38 -22.99 26.68
N ASP A 64 -5.32 -22.85 27.50
CA ASP A 64 -4.22 -23.83 27.50
C ASP A 64 -4.69 -25.27 27.76
N PRO A 65 -5.66 -25.53 28.68
CA PRO A 65 -6.27 -26.85 28.81
C PRO A 65 -6.92 -27.38 27.52
N ASP A 66 -7.61 -26.54 26.75
CA ASP A 66 -8.22 -26.96 25.47
C ASP A 66 -7.13 -27.39 24.48
N LEU A 67 -6.05 -26.61 24.38
CA LEU A 67 -4.91 -26.90 23.51
C LEU A 67 -4.19 -28.20 23.93
N LEU A 68 -3.99 -28.42 25.24
CA LEU A 68 -3.39 -29.65 25.74
C LEU A 68 -4.28 -30.87 25.46
N ALA A 69 -5.60 -30.74 25.60
CA ALA A 69 -6.55 -31.81 25.32
C ALA A 69 -6.62 -32.17 23.82
N MET A 70 -6.24 -31.25 22.93
CA MET A 70 -6.17 -31.52 21.49
C MET A 70 -5.00 -32.40 21.09
N VAL A 71 -3.92 -32.44 21.87
CA VAL A 71 -2.63 -33.03 21.46
C VAL A 71 -2.45 -34.46 22.00
N ASP A 72 -2.19 -35.41 21.11
CA ASP A 72 -1.85 -36.78 21.52
C ASP A 72 -0.39 -36.90 22.00
N SER A 73 -0.21 -37.24 23.28
CA SER A 73 1.09 -37.51 23.88
C SER A 73 1.86 -38.66 23.20
N GLY A 74 1.15 -39.66 22.66
CA GLY A 74 1.73 -40.77 21.92
C GLY A 74 2.38 -40.30 20.61
N ALA A 75 1.69 -39.43 19.86
CA ALA A 75 2.22 -38.81 18.66
C ALA A 75 3.49 -37.98 18.92
N ILE A 76 3.55 -37.23 20.04
CA ILE A 76 4.77 -36.51 20.46
C ILE A 76 5.92 -37.48 20.74
N ALA A 77 5.66 -38.53 21.53
CA ALA A 77 6.68 -39.53 21.86
C ALA A 77 7.23 -40.18 20.59
N ALA A 78 6.34 -40.51 19.64
CA ALA A 78 6.72 -41.08 18.36
C ALA A 78 7.54 -40.10 17.49
N LEU A 79 7.23 -38.80 17.51
CA LEU A 79 8.05 -37.77 16.84
C LEU A 79 9.46 -37.74 17.42
N ARG A 80 9.59 -37.68 18.75
CA ARG A 80 10.88 -37.65 19.45
C ARG A 80 11.72 -38.89 19.19
N ALA A 81 11.09 -40.08 19.18
CA ALA A 81 11.77 -41.33 18.88
C ALA A 81 12.36 -41.42 17.46
N ARG A 82 11.98 -40.50 16.56
CA ARG A 82 12.50 -40.39 15.20
C ARG A 82 13.37 -39.15 15.00
N ALA A 83 13.85 -38.51 16.06
CA ALA A 83 14.82 -37.42 15.94
C ALA A 83 16.18 -37.94 15.42
N LEU A 84 17.07 -37.04 14.99
CA LEU A 84 18.47 -37.40 14.79
C LEU A 84 19.13 -37.40 16.16
N ASP A 85 19.67 -38.54 16.57
CA ASP A 85 20.28 -38.75 17.88
C ASP A 85 21.52 -39.64 17.69
N PRO A 86 22.73 -39.22 18.11
CA PRO A 86 23.92 -40.05 18.01
C PRO A 86 23.85 -41.35 18.85
N GLU A 87 22.99 -41.43 19.88
CA GLU A 87 22.74 -42.67 20.63
C GLU A 87 21.87 -43.65 19.83
N HIS A 88 21.13 -43.16 18.83
CA HIS A 88 20.23 -43.93 17.96
C HIS A 88 20.36 -43.47 16.49
N PRO A 89 21.55 -43.58 15.87
CA PRO A 89 21.85 -42.88 14.63
C PRO A 89 21.07 -43.46 13.45
N VAL A 90 20.59 -42.57 12.58
CA VAL A 90 19.91 -42.91 11.33
C VAL A 90 20.39 -42.00 10.20
N LEU A 91 20.38 -42.50 8.96
CA LEU A 91 20.66 -41.71 7.75
C LEU A 91 19.36 -41.15 7.16
N ARG A 92 19.34 -39.88 6.77
CA ARG A 92 18.26 -39.23 6.01
C ARG A 92 18.84 -38.33 4.91
N GLY A 93 18.08 -38.11 3.84
CA GLY A 93 18.53 -37.29 2.71
C GLY A 93 19.56 -37.99 1.82
N SER A 94 19.50 -39.32 1.69
CA SER A 94 20.36 -40.07 0.79
C SER A 94 20.14 -39.71 -0.68
N ALA A 95 21.20 -39.76 -1.49
CA ALA A 95 21.07 -39.80 -2.95
C ALA A 95 20.54 -41.17 -3.40
N GLN A 96 19.60 -41.19 -4.36
CA GLN A 96 18.95 -42.41 -4.84
C GLN A 96 18.98 -42.46 -6.37
N ASN A 97 19.25 -43.65 -6.91
CA ASN A 97 19.19 -43.93 -8.35
C ASN A 97 17.75 -44.21 -8.80
N PRO A 98 17.48 -44.24 -10.13
CA PRO A 98 16.15 -44.50 -10.67
C PRO A 98 15.56 -45.87 -10.30
N ASP A 99 16.39 -46.84 -9.94
CA ASP A 99 15.99 -48.20 -9.54
C ASP A 99 15.22 -48.26 -8.22
N VAL A 100 15.34 -47.25 -7.36
CA VAL A 100 14.65 -47.20 -6.05
C VAL A 100 13.89 -45.90 -5.76
N PHE A 101 14.22 -44.79 -6.44
CA PHE A 101 13.64 -43.48 -6.14
C PHE A 101 12.11 -43.46 -6.28
N PHE A 102 11.57 -44.06 -7.34
CA PHE A 102 10.13 -44.05 -7.59
C PHE A 102 9.38 -44.81 -6.49
N GLN A 103 9.84 -46.03 -6.16
CA GLN A 103 9.26 -46.84 -5.09
C GLN A 103 9.35 -46.14 -3.74
N ALA A 104 10.46 -45.46 -3.45
CA ALA A 104 10.63 -44.70 -2.21
C ALA A 104 9.69 -43.50 -2.11
N ARG A 105 9.36 -42.86 -3.24
CA ARG A 105 8.40 -41.73 -3.27
C ARG A 105 6.97 -42.19 -2.98
N GLU A 106 6.55 -43.29 -3.62
CA GLU A 106 5.22 -43.90 -3.44
C GLU A 106 5.02 -44.55 -2.06
N ALA A 107 6.11 -44.92 -1.36
CA ALA A 107 6.03 -45.48 -0.01
C ALA A 107 5.37 -44.53 1.02
N SER A 108 5.26 -43.23 0.69
CA SER A 108 4.61 -42.23 1.53
C SER A 108 3.08 -42.16 1.37
N ASN A 109 2.48 -42.77 0.34
CA ASN A 109 1.06 -42.60 -0.03
C ASN A 109 0.10 -42.85 1.15
N ARG A 110 0.34 -43.93 1.91
CA ARG A 110 -0.49 -44.29 3.08
C ARG A 110 -0.61 -43.18 4.13
N TYR A 111 0.39 -42.29 4.22
CA TYR A 111 0.35 -41.16 5.15
C TYR A 111 -0.60 -40.07 4.64
N TYR A 112 -0.56 -39.79 3.33
CA TYR A 112 -1.44 -38.83 2.67
C TYR A 112 -2.89 -39.31 2.61
N ASP A 113 -3.12 -40.59 2.28
CA ASP A 113 -4.44 -41.21 2.24
C ASP A 113 -5.15 -41.13 3.61
N ALA A 114 -4.38 -41.17 4.69
CA ALA A 114 -4.91 -41.09 6.05
C ALA A 114 -5.25 -39.65 6.51
N VAL A 115 -4.71 -38.61 5.85
CA VAL A 115 -4.87 -37.21 6.31
C VAL A 115 -6.34 -36.80 6.42
N PRO A 116 -7.22 -37.00 5.41
CA PRO A 116 -8.63 -36.58 5.51
C PRO A 116 -9.35 -37.17 6.74
N GLY A 117 -9.15 -38.47 7.00
CA GLY A 117 -9.72 -39.16 8.15
C GLY A 117 -9.18 -38.64 9.49
N ILE A 118 -7.87 -38.39 9.57
CA ILE A 118 -7.23 -37.83 10.76
C ILE A 118 -7.75 -36.42 11.04
N VAL A 119 -7.78 -35.53 10.03
CA VAL A 119 -8.28 -34.16 10.19
C VAL A 119 -9.75 -34.17 10.62
N THR A 120 -10.58 -35.06 10.06
CA THR A 120 -11.97 -35.24 10.47
C THR A 120 -12.10 -35.67 11.94
N ALA A 121 -11.27 -36.61 12.39
CA ALA A 121 -11.25 -37.05 13.79
C ALA A 121 -10.79 -35.93 14.74
N VAL A 122 -9.80 -35.14 14.33
CA VAL A 122 -9.29 -33.99 15.09
C VAL A 122 -10.33 -32.87 15.15
N MET A 123 -11.01 -32.54 14.05
CA MET A 123 -12.11 -31.55 14.03
C MET A 123 -13.28 -31.98 14.90
N ARG A 124 -13.57 -33.29 14.97
CA ARG A 124 -14.58 -33.83 15.90
C ARG A 124 -14.15 -33.67 17.35
N ARG A 125 -12.91 -34.05 17.69
CA ARG A 125 -12.34 -33.85 19.02
C ARG A 125 -12.41 -32.38 19.44
N PHE A 126 -12.06 -31.49 18.52
CA PHE A 126 -12.17 -30.04 18.74
C PHE A 126 -13.61 -29.64 19.08
N ALA A 127 -14.58 -30.08 18.28
CA ALA A 127 -15.99 -29.80 18.53
C ALA A 127 -16.50 -30.36 19.86
N ASP A 128 -16.04 -31.54 20.28
CA ASP A 128 -16.41 -32.13 21.56
C ASP A 128 -15.86 -31.33 22.75
N LEU A 129 -14.71 -30.65 22.57
CA LEU A 129 -14.08 -29.80 23.60
C LEU A 129 -14.73 -28.42 23.69
N VAL A 130 -14.95 -27.75 22.55
CA VAL A 130 -15.30 -26.32 22.52
C VAL A 130 -16.65 -26.00 21.84
N GLY A 131 -17.36 -27.01 21.36
CA GLY A 131 -18.70 -26.89 20.77
C GLY A 131 -18.75 -26.45 19.30
N ARG A 132 -17.69 -25.82 18.78
CA ARG A 132 -17.61 -25.35 17.39
C ARG A 132 -17.22 -26.49 16.45
N ARG A 133 -18.00 -26.69 15.38
CA ARG A 133 -17.88 -27.83 14.45
C ARG A 133 -17.34 -27.39 13.10
N TYR A 134 -16.42 -28.19 12.56
CA TYR A 134 -15.85 -28.01 11.22
C TYR A 134 -15.86 -29.34 10.47
N ARG A 135 -15.90 -29.28 9.15
CA ARG A 135 -15.64 -30.40 8.24
C ARG A 135 -14.54 -30.03 7.25
N LEU A 136 -14.04 -31.01 6.50
CA LEU A 136 -13.09 -30.77 5.40
C LEU A 136 -13.71 -29.84 4.35
N PHE A 137 -15.00 -30.07 4.08
CA PHE A 137 -15.89 -29.25 3.27
C PHE A 137 -17.20 -29.09 4.06
N ASP A 138 -17.63 -27.86 4.34
CA ASP A 138 -18.98 -27.62 4.88
C ASP A 138 -19.87 -26.99 3.81
N TYR A 139 -21.15 -27.32 3.91
CA TYR A 139 -22.21 -26.78 3.07
C TYR A 139 -23.11 -25.85 3.88
N HIS A 140 -23.49 -24.73 3.27
CA HIS A 140 -24.49 -23.80 3.79
C HIS A 140 -25.46 -23.37 2.68
N GLY A 141 -26.76 -23.29 2.99
CA GLY A 141 -27.80 -22.87 2.04
C GLY A 141 -28.94 -23.88 1.88
N HIS A 142 -29.71 -23.73 0.80
CA HIS A 142 -30.91 -24.52 0.56
C HIS A 142 -30.56 -26.02 0.38
N PRO A 143 -31.24 -26.98 1.05
CA PRO A 143 -30.89 -28.41 0.95
C PRO A 143 -31.00 -28.98 -0.47
N GLU A 144 -31.89 -28.41 -1.28
CA GLU A 144 -32.04 -28.71 -2.71
C GLU A 144 -31.50 -27.58 -3.61
N ALA A 145 -30.36 -26.97 -3.27
CA ALA A 145 -29.79 -25.90 -4.10
C ALA A 145 -29.53 -26.36 -5.54
N GLU A 146 -29.85 -25.49 -6.50
CA GLU A 146 -29.62 -25.73 -7.93
C GLU A 146 -28.37 -24.98 -8.42
N ARG A 147 -27.98 -23.92 -7.74
CA ARG A 147 -26.76 -23.12 -8.00
C ARG A 147 -25.91 -23.11 -6.75
N VAL A 148 -24.66 -23.58 -6.86
CA VAL A 148 -23.75 -23.70 -5.72
C VAL A 148 -22.44 -22.97 -6.02
N ILE A 149 -21.98 -22.15 -5.07
CA ILE A 149 -20.63 -21.58 -5.12
C ILE A 149 -19.67 -22.50 -4.35
N VAL A 150 -18.47 -22.75 -4.90
CA VAL A 150 -17.36 -23.39 -4.18
C VAL A 150 -16.30 -22.33 -3.94
N VAL A 151 -15.93 -22.10 -2.68
CA VAL A 151 -15.02 -21.02 -2.29
C VAL A 151 -14.14 -21.41 -1.10
N MET A 152 -13.03 -20.70 -0.95
CA MET A 152 -12.05 -20.87 0.11
C MET A 152 -11.58 -19.51 0.63
N GLY A 153 -11.21 -19.43 1.91
CA GLY A 153 -10.75 -18.19 2.54
C GLY A 153 -11.88 -17.25 2.94
N SER A 154 -11.60 -15.95 3.09
CA SER A 154 -12.50 -15.01 3.75
C SER A 154 -13.79 -14.73 2.96
N ALA A 155 -13.80 -14.94 1.64
CA ALA A 155 -14.98 -14.70 0.81
C ALA A 155 -16.23 -15.48 1.25
N VAL A 156 -16.04 -16.58 1.99
CA VAL A 156 -17.10 -17.36 2.63
C VAL A 156 -18.09 -16.47 3.37
N GLY A 157 -17.60 -15.46 4.12
CA GLY A 157 -18.47 -14.56 4.87
C GLY A 157 -19.48 -13.82 4.00
N ALA A 158 -18.99 -13.19 2.92
CA ALA A 158 -19.84 -12.49 1.95
C ALA A 158 -20.77 -13.44 1.19
N VAL A 159 -20.30 -14.65 0.84
CA VAL A 159 -21.13 -15.64 0.13
C VAL A 159 -22.24 -16.18 1.03
N GLU A 160 -21.95 -16.51 2.30
CA GLU A 160 -22.96 -17.01 3.24
C GLU A 160 -24.04 -15.96 3.52
N GLU A 161 -23.67 -14.69 3.74
CA GLU A 161 -24.62 -13.59 3.89
C GLU A 161 -25.54 -13.46 2.65
N THR A 162 -24.96 -13.54 1.45
CA THR A 162 -25.74 -13.53 0.21
C THR A 162 -26.65 -14.75 0.09
N VAL A 163 -26.17 -15.97 0.42
CA VAL A 163 -26.98 -17.20 0.41
C VAL A 163 -28.17 -17.08 1.35
N ASP A 164 -27.97 -16.54 2.56
CA ASP A 164 -29.05 -16.30 3.54
C ASP A 164 -30.09 -15.33 2.98
N ALA A 165 -29.64 -14.21 2.40
CA ALA A 165 -30.52 -13.20 1.82
C ALA A 165 -31.33 -13.71 0.61
N LEU A 166 -30.73 -14.54 -0.26
CA LEU A 166 -31.40 -15.09 -1.44
C LEU A 166 -32.32 -16.27 -1.09
N THR A 167 -31.90 -17.12 -0.15
CA THR A 167 -32.73 -18.25 0.33
C THR A 167 -33.96 -17.74 1.09
N ALA A 168 -33.85 -16.64 1.84
CA ALA A 168 -35.00 -15.96 2.44
C ALA A 168 -36.01 -15.44 1.40
N LYS A 169 -35.59 -15.22 0.15
CA LYS A 169 -36.44 -14.86 -1.00
C LYS A 169 -36.94 -16.08 -1.79
N GLY A 170 -36.64 -17.30 -1.34
CA GLY A 170 -37.06 -18.55 -1.96
C GLY A 170 -36.11 -19.08 -3.04
N GLU A 171 -34.92 -18.48 -3.21
CA GLU A 171 -33.96 -18.97 -4.19
C GLU A 171 -33.25 -20.25 -3.70
N LYS A 172 -33.10 -21.22 -4.60
CA LYS A 172 -32.38 -22.48 -4.33
C LYS A 172 -30.88 -22.33 -4.57
N VAL A 173 -30.20 -21.64 -3.65
CA VAL A 173 -28.75 -21.39 -3.71
C VAL A 173 -28.02 -21.98 -2.50
N GLY A 174 -26.72 -22.23 -2.65
CA GLY A 174 -25.87 -22.68 -1.55
C GLY A 174 -24.39 -22.43 -1.82
N VAL A 175 -23.58 -22.73 -0.81
CA VAL A 175 -22.12 -22.61 -0.84
C VAL A 175 -21.47 -23.85 -0.23
N VAL A 176 -20.43 -24.36 -0.89
CA VAL A 176 -19.48 -25.32 -0.33
C VAL A 176 -18.20 -24.58 -0.01
N THR A 177 -17.85 -24.57 1.27
CA THR A 177 -16.63 -23.93 1.75
C THR A 177 -15.54 -24.98 1.95
N VAL A 178 -14.39 -24.76 1.31
CA VAL A 178 -13.22 -25.64 1.36
C VAL A 178 -12.34 -25.27 2.54
N ARG A 179 -12.17 -26.17 3.52
CA ARG A 179 -11.20 -26.01 4.62
C ARG A 179 -9.94 -26.77 4.30
N LEU A 180 -10.02 -28.08 4.11
CA LEU A 180 -8.88 -28.91 3.72
C LEU A 180 -8.75 -28.93 2.19
N TYR A 181 -7.86 -28.08 1.66
CA TYR A 181 -7.58 -28.02 0.22
C TYR A 181 -6.65 -29.14 -0.24
N ARG A 182 -5.68 -29.53 0.61
CA ARG A 182 -4.76 -30.65 0.34
C ARG A 182 -4.58 -31.53 1.57
N PRO A 183 -4.60 -32.86 1.42
CA PRO A 183 -5.09 -33.62 0.27
C PRO A 183 -6.57 -33.31 -0.02
N PHE A 184 -6.95 -33.26 -1.30
CA PHE A 184 -8.34 -32.97 -1.69
C PHE A 184 -9.15 -34.28 -1.61
N SER A 185 -9.97 -34.44 -0.57
CA SER A 185 -10.79 -35.64 -0.40
C SER A 185 -12.03 -35.59 -1.29
N ALA A 186 -12.03 -36.38 -2.37
CA ALA A 186 -13.13 -36.42 -3.34
C ALA A 186 -14.46 -36.85 -2.69
N ASP A 187 -14.44 -37.90 -1.88
CA ASP A 187 -15.64 -38.45 -1.23
C ASP A 187 -16.28 -37.42 -0.28
N ASP A 188 -15.48 -36.75 0.55
CA ASP A 188 -15.96 -35.73 1.49
C ASP A 188 -16.50 -34.49 0.75
N PHE A 189 -15.86 -34.07 -0.34
CA PHE A 189 -16.34 -32.97 -1.19
C PHE A 189 -17.69 -33.31 -1.83
N LEU A 190 -17.79 -34.50 -2.42
CA LEU A 190 -19.00 -35.02 -3.05
C LEU A 190 -20.15 -35.17 -2.04
N ALA A 191 -19.85 -35.54 -0.80
CA ALA A 191 -20.83 -35.64 0.29
C ALA A 191 -21.36 -34.28 0.76
N ALA A 192 -20.54 -33.22 0.69
CA ALA A 192 -20.96 -31.86 1.02
C ALA A 192 -21.82 -31.21 -0.09
N MET A 193 -21.64 -31.61 -1.35
CA MET A 193 -22.34 -31.04 -2.50
C MET A 193 -23.76 -31.62 -2.67
N PRO A 194 -24.83 -30.79 -2.72
CA PRO A 194 -26.19 -31.26 -3.03
C PRO A 194 -26.28 -31.97 -4.38
N LEU A 195 -27.05 -33.07 -4.45
CA LEU A 195 -27.30 -33.80 -5.71
C LEU A 195 -28.16 -32.99 -6.71
N SER A 196 -28.92 -32.00 -6.22
CA SER A 196 -29.76 -31.11 -7.03
C SER A 196 -28.97 -30.02 -7.77
N ALA A 197 -27.67 -29.87 -7.48
CA ALA A 197 -26.85 -28.84 -8.10
C ALA A 197 -26.82 -29.03 -9.63
N LYS A 198 -27.21 -27.98 -10.36
CA LYS A 198 -27.20 -27.92 -11.83
C LYS A 198 -26.04 -27.07 -12.33
N VAL A 199 -25.68 -26.02 -11.59
CA VAL A 199 -24.54 -25.14 -11.88
C VAL A 199 -23.67 -25.01 -10.63
N VAL A 200 -22.36 -25.20 -10.80
CA VAL A 200 -21.34 -25.02 -9.77
C VAL A 200 -20.38 -23.91 -10.21
N ALA A 201 -20.34 -22.82 -9.47
CA ALA A 201 -19.42 -21.71 -9.69
C ALA A 201 -18.23 -21.81 -8.72
N VAL A 202 -17.04 -22.02 -9.23
CA VAL A 202 -15.82 -22.16 -8.41
C VAL A 202 -15.07 -20.84 -8.41
N LEU A 203 -14.78 -20.31 -7.22
CA LEU A 203 -14.12 -19.02 -7.06
C LEU A 203 -12.68 -19.20 -6.56
N ASP A 204 -11.73 -18.81 -7.40
CA ASP A 204 -10.30 -18.83 -7.12
C ASP A 204 -9.78 -17.42 -6.81
N ARG A 205 -9.07 -17.29 -5.69
CA ARG A 205 -8.41 -16.04 -5.28
C ARG A 205 -6.97 -15.99 -5.79
N THR A 206 -6.75 -16.39 -7.04
CA THR A 206 -5.43 -16.41 -7.70
C THR A 206 -5.59 -16.25 -9.22
N LYS A 207 -4.49 -16.03 -9.93
CA LYS A 207 -4.45 -16.07 -11.39
C LYS A 207 -3.23 -16.87 -11.83
N GLU A 208 -3.46 -17.91 -12.64
CA GLU A 208 -2.39 -18.65 -13.34
C GLU A 208 -2.43 -18.30 -14.84
N PRO A 209 -1.60 -17.34 -15.33
CA PRO A 209 -1.61 -16.94 -16.73
C PRO A 209 -1.33 -18.13 -17.67
N GLY A 210 -2.22 -18.36 -18.64
CA GLY A 210 -2.09 -19.44 -19.62
C GLY A 210 -2.65 -20.80 -19.17
N ALA A 211 -3.11 -20.95 -17.93
CA ALA A 211 -3.65 -22.21 -17.43
C ALA A 211 -5.06 -22.54 -17.97
N SER A 212 -5.36 -23.84 -18.07
CA SER A 212 -6.68 -24.38 -18.42
C SER A 212 -7.79 -24.08 -17.40
N GLY A 213 -7.45 -23.45 -16.27
CA GLY A 213 -8.33 -23.07 -15.18
C GLY A 213 -7.48 -22.71 -13.97
N GLU A 214 -8.04 -22.01 -13.00
CA GLU A 214 -7.38 -21.81 -11.71
C GLU A 214 -7.39 -23.10 -10.86
N PRO A 215 -6.53 -23.22 -9.82
CA PRO A 215 -6.29 -24.49 -9.14
C PRO A 215 -7.53 -25.15 -8.53
N LEU A 216 -8.36 -24.40 -7.78
CA LEU A 216 -9.55 -24.98 -7.15
C LEU A 216 -10.60 -25.36 -8.21
N PHE A 217 -10.79 -24.53 -9.23
CA PHE A 217 -11.62 -24.88 -10.38
C PHE A 217 -11.20 -26.20 -11.03
N GLN A 218 -9.91 -26.41 -11.30
CA GLN A 218 -9.42 -27.66 -11.90
C GLN A 218 -9.65 -28.88 -11.00
N ASP A 219 -9.45 -28.75 -9.69
CA ASP A 219 -9.70 -29.85 -8.74
C ASP A 219 -11.19 -30.24 -8.71
N VAL A 220 -12.08 -29.24 -8.66
CA VAL A 220 -13.53 -29.46 -8.66
C VAL A 220 -14.00 -30.10 -9.96
N VAL A 221 -13.52 -29.62 -11.11
CA VAL A 221 -13.82 -30.25 -12.41
C VAL A 221 -13.38 -31.71 -12.43
N THR A 222 -12.17 -32.00 -11.94
CA THR A 222 -11.63 -33.36 -11.90
C THR A 222 -12.48 -34.29 -11.06
N VAL A 223 -12.85 -33.86 -9.84
CA VAL A 223 -13.67 -34.67 -8.93
C VAL A 223 -15.08 -34.90 -9.48
N LEU A 224 -15.72 -33.87 -10.03
CA LEU A 224 -17.06 -33.99 -10.60
C LEU A 224 -17.09 -34.85 -11.87
N ALA A 225 -16.08 -34.74 -12.74
CA ALA A 225 -15.95 -35.59 -13.93
C ALA A 225 -15.70 -37.06 -13.58
N GLY A 226 -14.90 -37.32 -12.53
CA GLY A 226 -14.71 -38.66 -11.97
C GLY A 226 -16.03 -39.24 -11.47
N ALA A 227 -16.74 -38.50 -10.60
CA ALA A 227 -18.04 -38.93 -10.07
C ALA A 227 -19.10 -39.15 -11.17
N ALA A 228 -19.03 -38.38 -12.26
CA ALA A 228 -19.92 -38.57 -13.41
C ALA A 228 -19.65 -39.88 -14.15
N SER A 229 -18.39 -40.32 -14.19
CA SER A 229 -18.03 -41.64 -14.72
C SER A 229 -18.61 -42.77 -13.87
N ASP A 230 -18.85 -42.51 -12.59
CA ASP A 230 -19.52 -43.42 -11.64
C ASP A 230 -21.05 -43.24 -11.57
N GLY A 231 -21.64 -42.46 -12.48
CA GLY A 231 -23.09 -42.31 -12.64
C GLY A 231 -23.73 -41.13 -11.89
N ARG A 232 -22.94 -40.25 -11.25
CA ARG A 232 -23.46 -39.01 -10.67
C ARG A 232 -23.78 -37.98 -11.78
N PRO A 233 -24.86 -37.19 -11.67
CA PRO A 233 -25.10 -36.10 -12.63
C PRO A 233 -23.93 -35.10 -12.64
N LEU A 234 -23.44 -34.75 -13.83
CA LEU A 234 -22.40 -33.74 -14.00
C LEU A 234 -23.05 -32.34 -14.10
N PRO A 235 -22.95 -31.47 -13.08
CA PRO A 235 -23.42 -30.10 -13.20
C PRO A 235 -22.54 -29.32 -14.20
N ARG A 236 -23.06 -28.21 -14.70
CA ARG A 236 -22.24 -27.23 -15.41
C ARG A 236 -21.28 -26.57 -14.41
N VAL A 237 -19.98 -26.60 -14.67
CA VAL A 237 -18.97 -25.96 -13.82
C VAL A 237 -18.45 -24.71 -14.50
N ILE A 238 -18.45 -23.58 -13.79
CA ILE A 238 -17.89 -22.30 -14.24
C ILE A 238 -16.82 -21.80 -13.27
N GLY A 239 -15.80 -21.11 -13.77
CA GLY A 239 -14.65 -20.65 -12.98
C GLY A 239 -14.57 -19.12 -12.89
N GLY A 240 -14.49 -18.59 -11.68
CA GLY A 240 -14.40 -17.15 -11.42
C GLY A 240 -13.12 -16.80 -10.69
N ARG A 241 -12.50 -15.66 -11.06
CA ARG A 241 -11.46 -15.03 -10.25
C ARG A 241 -12.00 -13.84 -9.48
N TYR A 242 -11.54 -13.68 -8.24
CA TYR A 242 -11.92 -12.57 -7.38
C TYR A 242 -10.78 -12.16 -6.46
N GLY A 243 -10.88 -10.99 -5.83
CA GLY A 243 -10.15 -10.68 -4.60
C GLY A 243 -8.61 -10.62 -4.68
N LEU A 244 -8.04 -10.55 -5.89
CA LEU A 244 -6.59 -10.45 -6.10
C LEU A 244 -6.03 -9.20 -5.43
N SER A 245 -4.91 -9.35 -4.71
CA SER A 245 -4.27 -8.30 -3.92
C SER A 245 -5.25 -7.52 -3.02
N SER A 246 -6.10 -8.23 -2.26
CA SER A 246 -7.14 -7.61 -1.41
C SER A 246 -8.20 -6.79 -2.18
N LYS A 247 -8.41 -6.98 -3.49
CA LYS A 247 -9.59 -6.43 -4.16
C LYS A 247 -10.86 -6.81 -3.38
N GLU A 248 -11.78 -5.86 -3.25
CA GLU A 248 -13.01 -6.10 -2.52
C GLU A 248 -13.81 -7.27 -3.09
N PHE A 249 -14.49 -7.99 -2.21
CA PHE A 249 -15.45 -9.03 -2.56
C PHE A 249 -16.64 -8.92 -1.61
N THR A 250 -17.70 -8.26 -2.08
CA THR A 250 -18.88 -7.91 -1.30
C THR A 250 -20.03 -8.91 -1.53
N ALA A 251 -21.08 -8.80 -0.72
CA ALA A 251 -22.32 -9.55 -0.93
C ALA A 251 -22.93 -9.33 -2.34
N ALA A 252 -22.86 -8.10 -2.86
CA ALA A 252 -23.29 -7.76 -4.23
C ALA A 252 -22.49 -8.51 -5.30
N MET A 253 -21.17 -8.65 -5.10
CA MET A 253 -20.31 -9.42 -6.00
C MET A 253 -20.63 -10.92 -5.94
N ALA A 254 -20.88 -11.47 -4.74
CA ALA A 254 -21.34 -12.84 -4.60
C ALA A 254 -22.70 -13.07 -5.29
N LYS A 255 -23.61 -12.08 -5.21
CA LYS A 255 -24.90 -12.13 -5.92
C LYS A 255 -24.70 -12.15 -7.43
N ALA A 256 -23.81 -11.32 -7.98
CA ALA A 256 -23.50 -11.32 -9.41
C ALA A 256 -23.05 -12.69 -9.91
N VAL A 257 -22.30 -13.45 -9.09
CA VAL A 257 -21.93 -14.84 -9.41
C VAL A 257 -23.15 -15.77 -9.46
N PHE A 258 -24.10 -15.64 -8.52
CA PHE A 258 -25.35 -16.41 -8.54
C PHE A 258 -26.28 -16.01 -9.69
N ASP A 259 -26.29 -14.75 -10.08
CA ASP A 259 -27.04 -14.23 -11.23
C ASP A 259 -26.45 -14.79 -12.54
N GLU A 260 -25.12 -14.81 -12.67
CA GLU A 260 -24.43 -15.45 -13.79
C GLU A 260 -24.76 -16.96 -13.84
N ALA A 261 -24.68 -17.64 -12.70
CA ALA A 261 -25.03 -19.07 -12.60
C ALA A 261 -26.51 -19.37 -12.89
N ALA A 262 -27.39 -18.37 -12.88
CA ALA A 262 -28.80 -18.50 -13.25
C ALA A 262 -29.06 -18.33 -14.76
N GLN A 263 -28.08 -17.85 -15.52
CA GLN A 263 -28.22 -17.70 -16.96
C GLN A 263 -28.38 -19.06 -17.65
N GLU A 264 -29.01 -19.07 -18.83
CA GLU A 264 -29.12 -20.28 -19.65
C GLU A 264 -27.73 -20.72 -20.16
N GLN A 265 -26.87 -19.74 -20.45
CA GLN A 265 -25.50 -19.94 -20.92
C GLN A 265 -24.51 -19.08 -20.10
N PRO A 266 -24.25 -19.43 -18.83
CA PRO A 266 -23.20 -18.79 -18.04
C PRO A 266 -21.85 -18.86 -18.74
N ARG A 267 -21.08 -17.80 -18.59
CA ARG A 267 -19.69 -17.67 -19.00
C ARG A 267 -18.88 -18.78 -18.33
N PRO A 268 -18.13 -19.58 -19.12
CA PRO A 268 -17.28 -20.63 -18.55
C PRO A 268 -16.20 -20.08 -17.62
N ARG A 269 -15.72 -18.86 -17.91
CA ARG A 269 -14.76 -18.13 -17.10
C ARG A 269 -15.17 -16.68 -16.95
N PHE A 270 -14.95 -16.12 -15.76
CA PHE A 270 -15.25 -14.73 -15.47
C PHE A 270 -14.30 -14.12 -14.44
N THR A 271 -14.42 -12.81 -14.24
CA THR A 271 -13.84 -12.07 -13.11
C THR A 271 -14.95 -11.30 -12.41
N VAL A 272 -14.78 -10.98 -11.12
CA VAL A 272 -15.74 -10.15 -10.39
C VAL A 272 -14.99 -9.16 -9.49
N GLY A 273 -15.50 -7.93 -9.42
CA GLY A 273 -14.88 -6.82 -8.66
C GLY A 273 -13.96 -5.91 -9.49
N ILE A 274 -13.97 -6.02 -10.81
CA ILE A 274 -13.25 -5.14 -11.76
C ILE A 274 -14.13 -4.82 -12.98
N ASN A 275 -13.76 -3.81 -13.76
CA ASN A 275 -14.30 -3.57 -15.10
C ASN A 275 -13.27 -4.03 -16.15
N ASP A 276 -13.52 -5.19 -16.77
CA ASP A 276 -12.68 -5.73 -17.84
C ASP A 276 -13.28 -5.45 -19.20
N ASP A 277 -12.98 -4.27 -19.72
CA ASP A 277 -13.36 -3.78 -21.05
C ASP A 277 -12.42 -4.26 -22.17
N VAL A 278 -11.39 -5.05 -21.84
CA VAL A 278 -10.43 -5.59 -22.81
C VAL A 278 -10.81 -7.01 -23.21
N THR A 279 -11.01 -7.90 -22.24
CA THR A 279 -11.37 -9.30 -22.50
C THR A 279 -12.84 -9.62 -22.21
N GLY A 280 -13.59 -8.67 -21.63
CA GLY A 280 -15.03 -8.82 -21.40
C GLY A 280 -15.37 -9.90 -20.37
N LEU A 281 -14.44 -10.26 -19.47
CA LEU A 281 -14.64 -11.35 -18.51
C LEU A 281 -15.34 -10.88 -17.24
N SER A 282 -15.39 -9.58 -16.94
CA SER A 282 -16.01 -9.07 -15.71
C SER A 282 -17.53 -9.26 -15.73
N LEU A 283 -18.08 -9.67 -14.59
CA LEU A 283 -19.52 -9.68 -14.33
C LEU A 283 -20.00 -8.28 -13.94
N ASP A 284 -21.23 -7.95 -14.34
CA ASP A 284 -21.91 -6.73 -13.88
C ASP A 284 -22.34 -6.91 -12.43
N VAL A 285 -22.12 -5.89 -11.60
CA VAL A 285 -22.42 -5.91 -10.17
C VAL A 285 -23.46 -4.84 -9.85
N ASP A 286 -24.62 -5.26 -9.33
CA ASP A 286 -25.60 -4.33 -8.74
C ASP A 286 -25.12 -3.87 -7.36
N THR A 287 -24.52 -2.68 -7.32
CA THR A 287 -23.96 -2.10 -6.09
C THR A 287 -25.03 -1.67 -5.08
N THR A 288 -26.32 -1.72 -5.42
CA THR A 288 -27.41 -1.39 -4.48
C THR A 288 -27.82 -2.56 -3.60
N PHE A 289 -27.40 -3.78 -3.95
CA PHE A 289 -27.68 -4.96 -3.15
C PHE A 289 -26.82 -5.00 -1.89
N SER A 290 -27.47 -5.18 -0.74
CA SER A 290 -26.82 -5.49 0.53
C SER A 290 -27.44 -6.74 1.15
N ALA A 291 -26.58 -7.55 1.78
CA ALA A 291 -26.98 -8.70 2.58
C ALA A 291 -26.56 -8.54 4.05
N GLU A 292 -26.19 -7.33 4.46
CA GLU A 292 -25.78 -7.07 5.84
C GLU A 292 -26.97 -7.27 6.79
N PRO A 293 -26.80 -8.04 7.89
CA PRO A 293 -27.90 -8.32 8.82
C PRO A 293 -28.53 -7.04 9.44
N PRO A 294 -29.84 -7.05 9.74
CA PRO A 294 -30.46 -5.95 10.48
C PRO A 294 -29.78 -5.71 11.84
N GLY A 295 -29.59 -4.44 12.21
CA GLY A 295 -29.01 -4.04 13.50
C GLY A 295 -27.49 -3.95 13.52
N VAL A 296 -26.81 -4.19 12.39
CA VAL A 296 -25.39 -3.86 12.24
C VAL A 296 -25.21 -2.34 12.16
N ILE A 297 -24.30 -1.81 12.98
CA ILE A 297 -23.92 -0.39 12.97
C ILE A 297 -22.52 -0.28 12.36
N GLY A 298 -22.44 0.28 11.16
CA GLY A 298 -21.19 0.62 10.48
C GLY A 298 -20.69 2.03 10.85
N ALA A 299 -19.39 2.16 11.09
CA ALA A 299 -18.74 3.45 11.33
C ALA A 299 -17.43 3.58 10.54
N LEU A 300 -17.16 4.79 10.04
CA LEU A 300 -15.94 5.16 9.33
C LEU A 300 -15.18 6.24 10.08
N PHE A 301 -13.85 6.16 10.09
CA PHE A 301 -12.99 7.19 10.67
C PHE A 301 -11.83 7.47 9.74
N PHE A 302 -11.71 8.74 9.36
CA PHE A 302 -10.69 9.27 8.48
C PHE A 302 -9.68 10.06 9.30
N GLY A 303 -8.44 9.61 9.30
CA GLY A 303 -7.32 10.25 9.95
C GLY A 303 -6.09 10.30 9.04
N LEU A 304 -5.00 10.86 9.54
CA LEU A 304 -3.70 10.85 8.88
C LEU A 304 -2.77 9.81 9.51
N GLY A 305 -1.87 9.24 8.70
CA GLY A 305 -0.83 8.33 9.18
C GLY A 305 -0.05 8.96 10.34
N SER A 306 -0.04 8.27 11.49
CA SER A 306 0.58 8.67 12.77
C SER A 306 -0.20 9.66 13.66
N ASP A 307 -1.47 9.99 13.35
CA ASP A 307 -2.31 10.85 14.20
C ASP A 307 -2.96 10.13 15.41
N GLY A 308 -2.85 8.80 15.46
CA GLY A 308 -3.39 7.95 16.54
C GLY A 308 -4.82 7.44 16.33
N THR A 309 -5.48 7.77 15.21
CA THR A 309 -6.86 7.37 14.86
C THR A 309 -7.04 5.86 14.84
N VAL A 310 -6.19 5.15 14.11
CA VAL A 310 -6.23 3.68 14.02
C VAL A 310 -6.08 3.03 15.40
N GLY A 311 -5.17 3.55 16.23
CA GLY A 311 -4.94 3.05 17.59
C GLY A 311 -6.17 3.25 18.48
N ALA A 312 -6.82 4.41 18.38
CA ALA A 312 -8.07 4.70 19.07
C ALA A 312 -9.17 3.72 18.66
N ASN A 313 -9.35 3.50 17.36
CA ASN A 313 -10.39 2.62 16.83
C ASN A 313 -10.17 1.15 17.18
N LYS A 314 -8.92 0.66 17.20
CA LYS A 314 -8.59 -0.66 17.78
C LYS A 314 -9.02 -0.77 19.24
N ASN A 315 -8.85 0.30 20.02
CA ASN A 315 -9.31 0.35 21.41
C ASN A 315 -10.84 0.40 21.49
N THR A 316 -11.51 1.17 20.63
CA THR A 316 -12.98 1.21 20.54
C THR A 316 -13.58 -0.18 20.31
N VAL A 317 -13.04 -0.95 19.37
CA VAL A 317 -13.47 -2.33 19.10
C VAL A 317 -13.31 -3.21 20.35
N LYS A 318 -12.20 -3.07 21.08
CA LYS A 318 -11.97 -3.81 22.34
C LYS A 318 -12.95 -3.39 23.43
N ILE A 319 -13.15 -2.09 23.65
CA ILE A 319 -14.08 -1.57 24.67
C ILE A 319 -15.48 -2.11 24.42
N VAL A 320 -16.00 -1.99 23.20
CA VAL A 320 -17.34 -2.48 22.87
C VAL A 320 -17.39 -4.01 22.98
N GLY A 321 -16.38 -4.72 22.47
CA GLY A 321 -16.34 -6.18 22.52
C GLY A 321 -16.26 -6.76 23.94
N GLU A 322 -15.55 -6.10 24.86
CA GLU A 322 -15.34 -6.54 26.24
C GLU A 322 -16.46 -6.09 27.20
N HIS A 323 -17.06 -4.92 26.97
CA HIS A 323 -18.05 -4.33 27.89
C HIS A 323 -19.51 -4.48 27.43
N THR A 324 -19.75 -5.03 26.23
CA THR A 324 -21.11 -5.26 25.72
C THR A 324 -21.31 -6.69 25.21
N SER A 325 -22.58 -7.08 25.04
CA SER A 325 -22.95 -8.32 24.37
C SER A 325 -22.76 -8.28 22.85
N GLN A 326 -22.45 -7.11 22.27
CA GLN A 326 -22.27 -6.95 20.84
C GLN A 326 -21.03 -7.72 20.37
N TYR A 327 -21.10 -8.22 19.14
CA TYR A 327 -19.94 -8.53 18.32
C TYR A 327 -19.34 -7.22 17.82
N ALA A 328 -18.01 -7.17 17.76
CA ALA A 328 -17.27 -6.00 17.31
C ALA A 328 -16.23 -6.44 16.28
N GLN A 329 -16.15 -5.69 15.18
CA GLN A 329 -15.21 -5.89 14.08
C GLN A 329 -14.52 -4.56 13.77
N GLY A 330 -13.22 -4.61 13.47
CA GLY A 330 -12.45 -3.48 12.97
C GLY A 330 -11.51 -3.90 11.85
N TYR A 331 -11.60 -3.20 10.72
CA TYR A 331 -10.69 -3.32 9.59
C TYR A 331 -10.08 -1.95 9.28
N PHE A 332 -8.80 -1.90 8.96
CA PHE A 332 -8.05 -0.64 8.85
C PHE A 332 -7.38 -0.58 7.49
N VAL A 333 -7.81 0.38 6.66
CA VAL A 333 -7.20 0.67 5.37
C VAL A 333 -6.09 1.68 5.59
N TYR A 334 -4.87 1.28 5.25
CA TYR A 334 -3.69 2.13 5.26
C TYR A 334 -3.31 2.46 3.83
N ASP A 335 -2.76 3.64 3.63
CA ASP A 335 -1.96 3.97 2.46
C ASP A 335 -0.52 3.49 2.70
N SER A 336 0.18 3.11 1.64
CA SER A 336 1.59 2.73 1.64
C SER A 336 2.53 3.94 1.85
N LYS A 337 2.05 5.17 1.64
CA LYS A 337 2.77 6.38 2.06
C LYS A 337 2.93 6.40 3.59
N LYS A 338 4.17 6.55 4.07
CA LYS A 338 4.51 6.38 5.49
C LYS A 338 4.10 7.53 6.40
N SER A 339 3.93 8.75 5.89
CA SER A 339 3.44 9.89 6.67
C SER A 339 2.47 10.75 5.89
N GLY A 340 1.49 11.36 6.58
CA GLY A 340 0.52 12.32 6.03
C GLY A 340 -0.46 11.71 5.02
N SER A 341 -0.61 10.39 5.03
CA SER A 341 -1.51 9.66 4.16
C SER A 341 -2.83 9.37 4.86
N VAL A 342 -3.90 9.23 4.09
CA VAL A 342 -5.23 8.99 4.66
C VAL A 342 -5.28 7.56 5.20
N THR A 343 -5.79 7.42 6.42
CA THR A 343 -6.14 6.12 7.00
C THR A 343 -7.65 6.07 7.18
N VAL A 344 -8.26 4.95 6.81
CA VAL A 344 -9.71 4.75 6.95
C VAL A 344 -9.96 3.53 7.84
N SER A 345 -10.56 3.77 9.00
CA SER A 345 -10.97 2.69 9.90
C SER A 345 -12.43 2.33 9.64
N HIS A 346 -12.70 1.06 9.32
CA HIS A 346 -14.04 0.51 9.13
C HIS A 346 -14.40 -0.32 10.35
N LEU A 347 -15.38 0.14 11.14
CA LEU A 347 -15.85 -0.58 12.31
C LEU A 347 -17.27 -1.08 12.09
N ARG A 348 -17.57 -2.27 12.62
CA ARG A 348 -18.93 -2.80 12.72
C ARG A 348 -19.21 -3.26 14.14
N PHE A 349 -20.43 -3.00 14.60
CA PHE A 349 -20.96 -3.52 15.85
C PHE A 349 -22.31 -4.17 15.57
N SER A 350 -22.53 -5.36 16.11
CA SER A 350 -23.70 -6.17 15.76
C SER A 350 -24.16 -7.05 16.91
N PRO A 351 -25.49 -7.26 17.09
CA PRO A 351 -26.00 -8.18 18.09
C PRO A 351 -25.80 -9.65 17.69
N VAL A 352 -25.48 -9.91 16.42
CA VAL A 352 -25.22 -11.24 15.85
C VAL A 352 -23.78 -11.32 15.31
N PRO A 353 -23.21 -12.53 15.12
CA PRO A 353 -21.88 -12.68 14.55
C PRO A 353 -21.73 -11.93 13.23
N ILE A 354 -20.64 -11.19 13.08
CA ILE A 354 -20.35 -10.38 11.88
C ILE A 354 -19.60 -11.27 10.89
N ARG A 355 -20.21 -11.52 9.71
CA ARG A 355 -19.59 -12.27 8.61
C ARG A 355 -19.12 -11.36 7.47
N SER A 356 -19.38 -10.06 7.57
CA SER A 356 -19.10 -9.07 6.54
C SER A 356 -17.59 -8.80 6.40
N THR A 357 -16.87 -9.70 5.71
CA THR A 357 -15.44 -9.60 5.42
C THR A 357 -15.14 -8.68 4.23
N TYR A 358 -15.81 -7.53 4.18
CA TYR A 358 -15.70 -6.49 3.17
C TYR A 358 -15.79 -5.12 3.84
N LEU A 359 -15.44 -4.04 3.14
CA LEU A 359 -15.48 -2.68 3.70
C LEU A 359 -16.92 -2.26 4.02
N VAL A 360 -17.10 -1.42 5.04
CA VAL A 360 -18.39 -0.76 5.31
C VAL A 360 -18.75 0.11 4.09
N ASP A 361 -19.95 -0.06 3.56
CA ASP A 361 -20.52 0.67 2.42
C ASP A 361 -21.73 1.53 2.80
N ASN A 362 -22.30 1.31 3.99
CA ASN A 362 -23.41 2.08 4.55
C ASN A 362 -23.12 2.47 6.02
N ALA A 363 -22.43 3.59 6.23
CA ALA A 363 -21.94 4.02 7.54
C ALA A 363 -22.91 4.96 8.26
N ALA A 364 -23.35 4.57 9.46
CA ALA A 364 -24.20 5.39 10.32
C ALA A 364 -23.43 6.51 11.05
N PHE A 365 -22.11 6.37 11.18
CA PHE A 365 -21.22 7.35 11.80
C PHE A 365 -19.96 7.56 10.96
N ILE A 366 -19.55 8.81 10.81
CA ILE A 366 -18.32 9.20 10.12
C ILE A 366 -17.54 10.20 11.00
N GLY A 367 -16.28 9.87 11.31
CA GLY A 367 -15.34 10.77 11.97
C GLY A 367 -14.31 11.33 10.99
N CYS A 368 -14.22 12.66 10.85
CA CYS A 368 -13.18 13.37 10.14
C CYS A 368 -12.21 13.97 11.16
N HIS A 369 -11.08 13.31 11.41
CA HIS A 369 -10.16 13.69 12.48
C HIS A 369 -9.16 14.78 12.08
N GLN A 370 -9.16 15.16 10.80
CA GLN A 370 -8.25 16.15 10.20
C GLN A 370 -9.04 17.04 9.25
N PHE A 371 -9.22 18.31 9.60
CA PHE A 371 -10.10 19.23 8.87
C PHE A 371 -9.77 19.32 7.36
N GLY A 372 -8.47 19.34 7.02
CA GLY A 372 -8.00 19.44 5.65
C GLY A 372 -8.44 18.30 4.71
N LEU A 373 -8.83 17.15 5.27
CA LEU A 373 -9.33 16.02 4.47
C LEU A 373 -10.66 16.33 3.78
N LEU A 374 -11.48 17.23 4.34
CA LEU A 374 -12.74 17.67 3.70
C LEU A 374 -12.50 18.26 2.30
N SER A 375 -11.33 18.85 2.06
CA SER A 375 -10.99 19.44 0.76
C SER A 375 -10.35 18.49 -0.22
N THR A 376 -9.96 17.28 0.18
CA THR A 376 -9.11 16.38 -0.64
C THR A 376 -9.65 14.96 -0.76
N THR A 377 -10.56 14.55 0.14
CA THR A 377 -11.09 13.19 0.23
C THR A 377 -12.60 13.19 0.20
N ASP A 378 -13.21 12.28 -0.56
CA ASP A 378 -14.66 12.07 -0.54
C ASP A 378 -15.07 11.18 0.65
N LEU A 379 -15.12 11.81 1.82
CA LEU A 379 -15.36 11.17 3.12
C LEU A 379 -16.77 10.57 3.24
N LEU A 380 -17.74 11.08 2.46
CA LEU A 380 -19.17 10.82 2.64
C LEU A 380 -19.77 9.89 1.58
N SER A 381 -18.94 9.39 0.65
CA SER A 381 -19.32 8.43 -0.41
C SER A 381 -20.04 7.18 0.10
N ARG A 382 -19.73 6.75 1.33
CA ARG A 382 -20.27 5.54 1.99
C ARG A 382 -21.18 5.87 3.19
N ALA A 383 -21.65 7.12 3.29
CA ALA A 383 -22.53 7.55 4.38
C ALA A 383 -23.96 7.01 4.20
N ALA A 384 -24.55 6.53 5.29
CA ALA A 384 -25.98 6.25 5.35
C ALA A 384 -26.79 7.56 5.38
N ASP A 385 -28.05 7.49 4.96
CA ASP A 385 -28.99 8.58 5.19
C ASP A 385 -29.22 8.78 6.70
N GLY A 386 -29.21 10.04 7.14
CA GLY A 386 -29.32 10.42 8.55
C GLY A 386 -28.07 10.15 9.38
N ALA A 387 -26.93 9.81 8.74
CA ALA A 387 -25.68 9.52 9.43
C ALA A 387 -25.17 10.71 10.25
N THR A 388 -24.37 10.42 11.28
CA THR A 388 -23.70 11.42 12.10
C THR A 388 -22.29 11.68 11.60
N LEU A 389 -21.94 12.95 11.38
CA LEU A 389 -20.60 13.41 11.01
C LEU A 389 -19.97 14.16 12.19
N LEU A 390 -18.80 13.70 12.65
CA LEU A 390 -17.95 14.39 13.63
C LEU A 390 -16.74 15.00 12.91
N ILE A 391 -16.50 16.30 13.08
CA ILE A 391 -15.38 17.03 12.46
C ILE A 391 -14.44 17.55 13.55
N ASN A 392 -13.16 17.20 13.50
CA ASN A 392 -12.12 17.93 14.24
C ASN A 392 -11.84 19.26 13.52
N THR A 393 -12.10 20.39 14.17
CA THR A 393 -12.12 21.73 13.56
C THR A 393 -11.72 22.81 14.57
N PRO A 394 -10.77 23.69 14.23
CA PRO A 394 -10.40 24.83 15.08
C PRO A 394 -11.34 26.04 14.90
N TYR A 395 -12.36 25.94 14.05
CA TYR A 395 -13.16 27.10 13.61
C TYR A 395 -14.46 27.29 14.39
N GLY A 396 -14.75 26.43 15.37
CA GLY A 396 -15.97 26.53 16.17
C GLY A 396 -17.23 26.61 15.31
N LYS A 397 -18.07 27.62 15.56
CA LYS A 397 -19.34 27.82 14.83
C LYS A 397 -19.15 28.22 13.36
N ASP A 398 -18.00 28.76 12.99
CA ASP A 398 -17.68 29.18 11.61
C ASP A 398 -17.22 27.99 10.74
N THR A 399 -17.20 26.77 11.29
CA THR A 399 -16.79 25.55 10.58
C THR A 399 -17.59 25.35 9.30
N TRP A 400 -18.91 25.56 9.32
CA TRP A 400 -19.79 25.30 8.18
C TRP A 400 -19.38 26.08 6.93
N ASP A 401 -19.09 27.38 7.08
CA ASP A 401 -18.65 28.27 6.00
C ASP A 401 -17.31 27.82 5.39
N ARG A 402 -16.58 26.98 6.11
CA ARG A 402 -15.30 26.41 5.68
C ARG A 402 -15.40 24.99 5.10
N VAL A 403 -16.57 24.38 5.10
CA VAL A 403 -16.78 23.08 4.45
C VAL A 403 -16.94 23.29 2.93
N PRO A 404 -16.26 22.51 2.07
CA PRO A 404 -16.43 22.61 0.62
C PRO A 404 -17.86 22.35 0.15
N LEU A 405 -18.28 23.01 -0.93
CA LEU A 405 -19.65 22.93 -1.43
C LEU A 405 -20.09 21.49 -1.71
N GLU A 406 -19.22 20.67 -2.31
CA GLU A 406 -19.51 19.27 -2.60
C GLU A 406 -19.87 18.48 -1.33
N VAL A 407 -19.13 18.72 -0.25
CA VAL A 407 -19.36 18.06 1.05
C VAL A 407 -20.62 18.60 1.71
N GLN A 408 -20.86 19.91 1.65
CA GLN A 408 -22.11 20.51 2.14
C GLN A 408 -23.34 19.92 1.44
N SER A 409 -23.30 19.76 0.12
CA SER A 409 -24.38 19.14 -0.64
C SER A 409 -24.66 17.72 -0.17
N GLN A 410 -23.62 16.89 -0.01
CA GLN A 410 -23.78 15.52 0.48
C GLN A 410 -24.38 15.47 1.90
N ILE A 411 -23.95 16.35 2.80
CA ILE A 411 -24.50 16.45 4.17
C ILE A 411 -26.00 16.75 4.13
N ILE A 412 -26.42 17.71 3.30
CA ILE A 412 -27.82 18.13 3.18
C ILE A 412 -28.68 17.05 2.51
N GLU A 413 -28.22 16.51 1.37
CA GLU A 413 -28.93 15.48 0.61
C GLU A 413 -29.21 14.24 1.46
N ARG A 414 -28.22 13.82 2.26
CA ARG A 414 -28.32 12.67 3.17
C ARG A 414 -28.93 13.02 4.53
N ARG A 415 -29.33 14.28 4.78
CA ARG A 415 -29.95 14.74 6.04
C ARG A 415 -29.11 14.40 7.28
N MET A 416 -27.80 14.59 7.19
CA MET A 416 -26.86 14.20 8.24
C MET A 416 -26.94 15.11 9.48
N LYS A 417 -26.54 14.57 10.63
CA LYS A 417 -26.30 15.35 11.86
C LYS A 417 -24.81 15.69 11.95
N VAL A 418 -24.46 16.96 12.12
CA VAL A 418 -23.06 17.39 12.09
C VAL A 418 -22.64 17.95 13.43
N PHE A 419 -21.50 17.46 13.93
CA PHE A 419 -20.88 17.88 15.18
C PHE A 419 -19.43 18.30 14.94
N GLY A 420 -18.98 19.28 15.71
CA GLY A 420 -17.62 19.80 15.68
C GLY A 420 -16.96 19.75 17.06
N ILE A 421 -15.63 19.68 17.07
CA ILE A 421 -14.79 19.87 18.26
C ILE A 421 -13.41 20.36 17.82
N ASP A 422 -12.79 21.25 18.59
CA ASP A 422 -11.37 21.57 18.48
C ASP A 422 -10.58 20.60 19.36
N ALA A 423 -10.29 19.41 18.84
CA ALA A 423 -9.64 18.37 19.62
C ALA A 423 -8.17 18.69 19.92
N ASP A 424 -7.53 19.48 19.07
CA ASP A 424 -6.15 19.92 19.23
C ASP A 424 -6.02 20.90 20.40
N ALA A 425 -6.90 21.91 20.49
CA ALA A 425 -6.95 22.81 21.64
C ALA A 425 -7.25 22.07 22.95
N VAL A 426 -8.23 21.13 22.93
CA VAL A 426 -8.56 20.32 24.12
C VAL A 426 -7.36 19.46 24.55
N ALA A 427 -6.61 18.89 23.60
CA ALA A 427 -5.43 18.09 23.90
C ALA A 427 -4.27 18.94 24.44
N GLU A 428 -4.08 20.15 23.91
CA GLU A 428 -3.08 21.11 24.39
C GLU A 428 -3.37 21.57 25.83
N GLU A 429 -4.61 21.97 26.11
CA GLU A 429 -5.05 22.37 27.46
C GLU A 429 -4.91 21.24 28.48
N ALA A 430 -5.16 20.00 28.07
CA ALA A 430 -4.96 18.80 28.88
C ALA A 430 -3.47 18.38 29.00
N GLY A 431 -2.53 19.06 28.32
CA GLY A 431 -1.11 18.74 28.36
C GLY A 431 -0.74 17.42 27.66
N LEU A 432 -1.55 17.00 26.67
CA LEU A 432 -1.32 15.83 25.82
C LEU A 432 -0.54 16.14 24.54
N GLY A 433 -0.29 17.43 24.24
CA GLY A 433 0.27 17.88 22.97
C GLY A 433 -0.70 17.59 21.82
N GLY A 434 -0.21 17.33 20.62
CA GLY A 434 -1.04 17.01 19.44
C GLY A 434 -1.70 15.62 19.45
N ARG A 435 -2.03 15.05 20.61
CA ARG A 435 -2.64 13.71 20.73
C ARG A 435 -4.15 13.81 20.95
N VAL A 436 -4.89 13.91 19.85
CA VAL A 436 -6.35 14.10 19.84
C VAL A 436 -7.16 12.80 19.99
N ASN A 437 -6.51 11.64 19.94
CA ASN A 437 -7.15 10.33 19.87
C ASN A 437 -8.17 10.05 21.00
N THR A 438 -7.86 10.42 22.23
CA THR A 438 -8.72 10.21 23.41
C THR A 438 -9.95 11.11 23.38
N VAL A 439 -9.77 12.35 22.89
CA VAL A 439 -10.84 13.34 22.74
C VAL A 439 -11.85 12.83 21.70
N LEU A 440 -11.38 12.49 20.50
CA LEU A 440 -12.24 12.06 19.40
C LEU A 440 -12.93 10.71 19.67
N GLN A 441 -12.24 9.78 20.34
CA GLN A 441 -12.86 8.54 20.81
C GLN A 441 -14.01 8.79 21.79
N THR A 442 -13.85 9.75 22.70
CA THR A 442 -14.90 10.12 23.66
C THR A 442 -16.12 10.69 22.93
N CYS A 443 -15.91 11.55 21.93
CA CYS A 443 -16.98 12.10 21.10
C CYS A 443 -17.72 10.99 20.32
N PHE A 444 -17.01 10.00 19.77
CA PHE A 444 -17.65 8.85 19.12
C PHE A 444 -18.60 8.11 20.05
N PHE A 445 -18.18 7.80 21.28
CA PHE A 445 -19.03 7.13 22.25
C PHE A 445 -20.25 7.97 22.64
N ALA A 446 -20.08 9.28 22.79
CA ALA A 446 -21.18 10.19 23.10
C ALA A 446 -22.23 10.29 21.97
N LEU A 447 -21.81 10.13 20.72
CA LEU A 447 -22.67 10.34 19.54
C LEU A 447 -23.21 9.04 18.91
N SER A 448 -22.50 7.92 19.06
CA SER A 448 -22.84 6.66 18.38
C SER A 448 -24.06 5.92 18.96
N GLY A 449 -24.41 6.19 20.22
CA GLY A 449 -25.50 5.49 20.91
C GLY A 449 -25.23 4.02 21.22
N LEU A 450 -23.99 3.54 21.07
CA LEU A 450 -23.59 2.14 21.35
C LEU A 450 -23.63 1.79 22.85
N LEU A 451 -23.41 2.80 23.70
CA LEU A 451 -23.40 2.69 25.15
C LEU A 451 -24.14 3.90 25.74
N PRO A 452 -24.79 3.75 26.90
CA PRO A 452 -25.24 4.90 27.69
C PRO A 452 -24.07 5.85 27.99
N PRO A 453 -24.24 7.18 27.94
CA PRO A 453 -23.13 8.13 28.04
C PRO A 453 -22.23 7.94 29.27
N ASP A 454 -22.81 7.70 30.45
CA ASP A 454 -22.05 7.53 31.69
C ASP A 454 -21.25 6.21 31.71
N GLU A 455 -21.82 5.13 31.16
CA GLU A 455 -21.14 3.84 31.02
C GLU A 455 -19.99 3.93 30.01
N ALA A 456 -20.19 4.65 28.91
CA ALA A 456 -19.17 4.83 27.90
C ALA A 456 -17.97 5.62 28.45
N ILE A 457 -18.20 6.70 29.20
CA ILE A 457 -17.14 7.47 29.86
C ILE A 457 -16.39 6.59 30.87
N ALA A 458 -17.10 5.81 31.68
CA ALA A 458 -16.48 4.92 32.64
C ALA A 458 -15.59 3.86 31.95
N ALA A 459 -16.07 3.26 30.86
CA ALA A 459 -15.31 2.27 30.08
C ALA A 459 -14.07 2.88 29.41
N VAL A 460 -14.18 4.09 28.85
CA VAL A 460 -13.04 4.83 28.28
C VAL A 460 -12.00 5.13 29.38
N LYS A 461 -12.42 5.66 30.54
CA LYS A 461 -11.51 5.94 31.66
C LYS A 461 -10.84 4.67 32.19
N GLU A 462 -11.55 3.55 32.24
CA GLU A 462 -10.97 2.26 32.64
C GLU A 462 -9.96 1.72 31.62
N SER A 463 -10.25 1.82 30.31
CA SER A 463 -9.31 1.46 29.24
C SER A 463 -8.04 2.32 29.30
N ILE A 464 -8.17 3.62 29.58
CA ILE A 464 -7.05 4.54 29.81
C ILE A 464 -6.20 4.07 31.00
N ARG A 465 -6.80 3.65 32.12
CA ARG A 465 -6.05 3.08 33.27
C ARG A 465 -5.27 1.84 32.90
N LYS A 466 -5.91 0.88 32.22
CA LYS A 466 -5.25 -0.37 31.79
C LYS A 466 -4.07 -0.09 30.85
N THR A 467 -4.26 0.84 29.91
CA THR A 467 -3.28 1.14 28.86
C THR A 467 -2.12 2.01 29.37
N TYR A 468 -2.42 3.05 30.14
CA TYR A 468 -1.45 4.07 30.52
C TYR A 468 -1.09 4.09 32.01
N GLY A 469 -1.68 3.24 32.85
CA GLY A 469 -1.43 3.24 34.29
C GLY A 469 0.03 2.98 34.66
N ARG A 470 0.75 2.21 33.85
CA ARG A 470 2.20 1.98 34.01
C ARG A 470 3.07 3.21 33.72
N ARG A 471 2.52 4.24 33.07
CA ARG A 471 3.23 5.49 32.72
C ARG A 471 3.10 6.60 33.79
N GLY A 472 2.44 6.29 34.91
CA GLY A 472 2.31 7.18 36.07
C GLY A 472 1.03 8.04 36.09
N GLU A 473 0.69 8.51 37.29
CA GLU A 473 -0.58 9.19 37.58
C GLU A 473 -0.79 10.50 36.81
N ALA A 474 0.29 11.23 36.52
CA ALA A 474 0.23 12.46 35.74
C ALA A 474 -0.29 12.21 34.31
N VAL A 475 0.08 11.10 33.68
CA VAL A 475 -0.41 10.74 32.33
C VAL A 475 -1.89 10.37 32.40
N LEU A 476 -2.32 9.67 33.44
CA LEU A 476 -3.73 9.31 33.64
C LEU A 476 -4.60 10.55 33.85
N THR A 477 -4.17 11.47 34.72
CA THR A 477 -4.92 12.70 35.02
C THR A 477 -5.12 13.54 33.76
N ARG A 478 -4.08 13.70 32.93
CA ARG A 478 -4.17 14.42 31.65
C ARG A 478 -5.15 13.77 30.67
N ASN A 479 -5.14 12.44 30.57
CA ASN A 479 -6.11 11.74 29.72
C ASN A 479 -7.55 11.87 30.26
N PHE A 480 -7.75 11.84 31.57
CA PHE A 480 -9.08 12.08 32.15
C PHE A 480 -9.58 13.51 31.93
N GLN A 481 -8.69 14.50 32.05
CA GLN A 481 -9.00 15.89 31.71
C GLN A 481 -9.40 16.02 30.24
N ALA A 482 -8.72 15.32 29.33
CA ALA A 482 -9.09 15.31 27.91
C ALA A 482 -10.47 14.67 27.66
N VAL A 483 -10.83 13.60 28.38
CA VAL A 483 -12.19 13.00 28.30
C VAL A 483 -13.26 14.00 28.77
N ASP A 484 -13.01 14.68 29.88
CA ASP A 484 -13.96 15.66 30.43
C ASP A 484 -14.05 16.92 29.54
N GLY A 485 -12.91 17.36 29.00
CA GLY A 485 -12.82 18.45 28.02
C GLY A 485 -13.52 18.12 26.70
N ALA A 486 -13.43 16.88 26.22
CA ALA A 486 -14.14 16.43 25.02
C ALA A 486 -15.66 16.60 25.13
N ARG A 487 -16.23 16.28 26.30
CA ARG A 487 -17.66 16.42 26.56
C ARG A 487 -18.09 17.88 26.59
N ALA A 488 -17.26 18.77 27.12
CA ALA A 488 -17.55 20.20 27.19
C ALA A 488 -17.33 20.93 25.86
N GLY A 489 -16.34 20.48 25.06
CA GLY A 489 -15.94 21.10 23.80
C GLY A 489 -16.71 20.61 22.57
N LEU A 490 -17.49 19.53 22.68
CA LEU A 490 -18.34 19.03 21.59
C LEU A 490 -19.52 19.96 21.35
N PHE A 491 -19.73 20.38 20.10
CA PHE A 491 -20.85 21.24 19.70
C PHE A 491 -21.55 20.75 18.43
N GLU A 492 -22.83 21.06 18.29
CA GLU A 492 -23.60 20.81 17.07
C GLU A 492 -23.35 21.93 16.05
N ILE A 493 -23.13 21.55 14.80
CA ILE A 493 -23.03 22.46 13.65
C ILE A 493 -24.38 22.44 12.96
N LEU A 494 -25.08 23.57 12.99
CA LEU A 494 -26.39 23.70 12.35
C LEU A 494 -26.23 23.60 10.82
N VAL A 495 -26.93 22.64 10.22
CA VAL A 495 -26.95 22.41 8.77
C VAL A 495 -28.06 23.26 8.13
N PRO A 496 -27.73 24.22 7.24
CA PRO A 496 -28.73 24.99 6.49
C PRO A 496 -29.48 24.13 5.47
N ALA A 497 -30.57 24.68 4.91
CA ALA A 497 -31.37 23.98 3.89
C ALA A 497 -30.69 23.93 2.52
N THR A 498 -29.73 24.83 2.24
CA THR A 498 -29.05 24.99 0.96
C THR A 498 -27.53 24.99 1.15
N ALA A 499 -26.83 24.39 0.19
CA ALA A 499 -25.37 24.44 0.14
C ALA A 499 -24.94 25.79 -0.47
N GLU A 500 -24.21 26.61 0.30
CA GLU A 500 -23.77 27.96 -0.08
C GLU A 500 -22.26 28.16 0.09
N GLY A 501 -21.52 27.06 0.24
CA GLY A 501 -20.08 27.03 0.42
C GLY A 501 -19.32 27.78 -0.67
N LYS A 502 -18.36 28.60 -0.25
CA LYS A 502 -17.49 29.38 -1.14
C LYS A 502 -16.25 28.61 -1.59
N MET A 503 -15.97 27.47 -0.95
CA MET A 503 -14.84 26.60 -1.25
C MET A 503 -15.29 25.36 -2.00
N ARG A 504 -14.37 24.81 -2.79
CA ARG A 504 -14.55 23.60 -3.57
C ARG A 504 -13.51 22.58 -3.15
N MET A 505 -13.83 21.30 -3.29
CA MET A 505 -12.82 20.26 -3.16
C MET A 505 -11.69 20.50 -4.19
N ARG A 506 -10.46 20.21 -3.79
CA ARG A 506 -9.29 20.35 -4.65
C ARG A 506 -9.31 19.26 -5.71
N PRO A 507 -8.91 19.56 -6.96
CA PRO A 507 -8.71 18.52 -7.94
C PRO A 507 -7.57 17.58 -7.50
N PRO A 508 -7.63 16.29 -7.85
CA PRO A 508 -6.60 15.32 -7.47
C PRO A 508 -5.25 15.56 -8.19
N ILE A 509 -5.27 16.29 -9.30
CA ILE A 509 -4.08 16.69 -10.06
C ILE A 509 -4.04 18.21 -10.09
N MET A 510 -2.97 18.78 -9.53
CA MET A 510 -2.71 20.22 -9.58
C MET A 510 -1.84 20.57 -10.79
N GLY A 511 -2.26 21.55 -11.59
CA GLY A 511 -1.53 22.00 -12.78
C GLY A 511 -1.77 21.14 -14.02
N GLU A 512 -0.94 21.33 -15.04
CA GLU A 512 -1.05 20.62 -16.32
C GLU A 512 -0.30 19.28 -16.30
N ALA A 513 -1.00 18.19 -16.60
CA ALA A 513 -0.44 16.85 -16.68
C ALA A 513 -0.89 16.13 -17.96
N THR A 514 -0.22 15.04 -18.31
CA THR A 514 -0.59 14.20 -19.46
C THR A 514 -1.96 13.56 -19.26
N ASP A 515 -2.59 13.12 -20.36
CA ASP A 515 -3.89 12.46 -20.30
C ASP A 515 -3.88 11.23 -19.40
N PHE A 516 -2.81 10.42 -19.47
CA PHE A 516 -2.65 9.26 -18.59
C PHE A 516 -2.59 9.67 -17.10
N VAL A 517 -1.81 10.70 -16.75
CA VAL A 517 -1.71 11.16 -15.35
C VAL A 517 -3.05 11.72 -14.87
N ARG A 518 -3.80 12.45 -15.70
CA ARG A 518 -5.12 12.96 -15.33
C ARG A 518 -6.15 11.85 -15.15
N ALA A 519 -6.27 10.97 -16.14
CA ALA A 519 -7.33 9.98 -16.22
C ALA A 519 -7.08 8.73 -15.35
N VAL A 520 -5.82 8.37 -15.11
CA VAL A 520 -5.44 7.17 -14.34
C VAL A 520 -4.89 7.56 -12.98
N THR A 521 -3.77 8.28 -12.95
CA THR A 521 -3.11 8.67 -11.68
C THR A 521 -4.03 9.54 -10.82
N GLY A 522 -4.76 10.48 -11.42
CA GLY A 522 -5.71 11.36 -10.72
C GLY A 522 -6.84 10.60 -10.04
N GLU A 523 -7.40 9.57 -10.69
CA GLU A 523 -8.46 8.75 -10.10
C GLU A 523 -7.95 7.89 -8.95
N ILE A 524 -6.71 7.38 -9.03
CA ILE A 524 -6.08 6.66 -7.91
C ILE A 524 -5.80 7.61 -6.73
N ILE A 525 -5.28 8.82 -6.97
CA ILE A 525 -5.09 9.85 -5.92
C ILE A 525 -6.43 10.19 -5.26
N ALA A 526 -7.51 10.28 -6.03
CA ALA A 526 -8.84 10.59 -5.52
C ALA A 526 -9.51 9.42 -4.78
N GLY A 527 -8.84 8.28 -4.62
CA GLY A 527 -9.40 7.09 -3.96
C GLY A 527 -10.43 6.33 -4.81
N ARG A 528 -10.46 6.55 -6.13
CA ARG A 528 -11.39 5.95 -7.09
C ARG A 528 -10.72 4.97 -8.06
N GLY A 529 -9.53 4.48 -7.71
CA GLY A 529 -8.77 3.54 -8.54
C GLY A 529 -9.53 2.24 -8.87
N ASP A 530 -10.47 1.81 -8.03
CA ASP A 530 -11.35 0.66 -8.29
C ASP A 530 -12.32 0.85 -9.47
N LEU A 531 -12.58 2.09 -9.88
CA LEU A 531 -13.44 2.40 -11.03
C LEU A 531 -12.70 2.32 -12.37
N LEU A 532 -11.36 2.31 -12.34
CA LEU A 532 -10.55 2.27 -13.55
C LEU A 532 -10.69 0.90 -14.25
N PRO A 533 -10.97 0.88 -15.55
CA PRO A 533 -11.08 -0.37 -16.30
C PRO A 533 -9.70 -0.98 -16.60
N VAL A 534 -9.68 -2.25 -17.02
CA VAL A 534 -8.45 -2.95 -17.40
C VAL A 534 -7.68 -2.20 -18.50
N SER A 535 -8.36 -1.60 -19.48
CA SER A 535 -7.74 -0.83 -20.57
C SER A 535 -6.96 0.41 -20.11
N ALA A 536 -7.21 0.90 -18.88
CA ALA A 536 -6.51 2.06 -18.35
C ALA A 536 -5.06 1.76 -17.95
N PHE A 537 -4.69 0.49 -17.78
CA PHE A 537 -3.40 0.09 -17.22
C PHE A 537 -2.42 -0.39 -18.30
N PRO A 538 -1.12 -0.06 -18.16
CA PRO A 538 -0.07 -0.59 -19.01
C PRO A 538 0.10 -2.10 -18.78
N VAL A 539 0.24 -2.87 -19.86
CA VAL A 539 0.29 -4.35 -19.80
C VAL A 539 1.51 -4.91 -19.08
N ASP A 540 2.58 -4.12 -18.99
CA ASP A 540 3.86 -4.46 -18.38
C ASP A 540 4.07 -3.77 -17.02
N GLY A 541 3.09 -2.99 -16.56
CA GLY A 541 3.19 -2.22 -15.32
C GLY A 541 4.09 -0.99 -15.40
N THR A 542 4.46 -0.50 -16.59
CA THR A 542 5.30 0.70 -16.74
C THR A 542 4.50 1.99 -16.52
N PHE A 543 4.79 2.73 -15.44
CA PHE A 543 4.14 4.02 -15.12
C PHE A 543 5.04 5.24 -15.45
N PRO A 544 4.45 6.41 -15.71
CA PRO A 544 5.20 7.65 -15.90
C PRO A 544 5.91 8.08 -14.61
N THR A 545 7.06 8.73 -14.79
CA THR A 545 7.81 9.40 -13.74
C THR A 545 7.36 10.86 -13.57
N ALA A 546 7.92 11.56 -12.59
CA ALA A 546 7.68 12.98 -12.30
C ALA A 546 6.23 13.31 -11.92
N THR A 547 5.55 12.39 -11.22
CA THR A 547 4.13 12.52 -10.89
C THR A 547 3.86 13.06 -9.48
N SER A 548 4.81 12.97 -8.54
CA SER A 548 4.65 13.50 -7.17
C SER A 548 4.38 15.00 -7.11
N LYS A 549 4.91 15.77 -8.07
CA LYS A 549 4.74 17.23 -8.15
C LYS A 549 3.29 17.69 -8.32
N PHE A 550 2.40 16.81 -8.80
CA PHE A 550 0.98 17.12 -9.03
C PHE A 550 0.12 16.94 -7.78
N GLU A 551 0.64 16.28 -6.74
CA GLU A 551 -0.16 15.88 -5.58
C GLU A 551 -0.44 17.03 -4.61
N LYS A 552 0.54 17.91 -4.37
CA LYS A 552 0.44 19.13 -3.54
C LYS A 552 -0.38 18.91 -2.25
N ARG A 553 0.08 17.94 -1.46
CA ARG A 553 -0.65 17.35 -0.33
C ARG A 553 -1.03 18.34 0.77
N SER A 554 -0.20 19.36 0.96
CA SER A 554 -0.38 20.46 1.91
C SER A 554 -0.66 19.99 3.35
N ILE A 555 0.14 19.03 3.82
CA ILE A 555 -0.06 18.34 5.11
C ILE A 555 0.62 18.99 6.31
N ALA A 556 1.51 19.96 6.11
CA ALA A 556 2.23 20.62 7.22
C ALA A 556 1.43 21.78 7.81
N ASP A 557 1.38 21.87 9.14
CA ASP A 557 0.78 23.02 9.84
C ASP A 557 1.73 24.23 9.90
N GLU A 558 3.04 23.96 9.97
CA GLU A 558 4.11 24.96 9.94
C GLU A 558 5.09 24.70 8.78
N ILE A 559 5.62 25.77 8.19
CA ILE A 559 6.62 25.72 7.12
C ILE A 559 7.81 26.64 7.44
N PRO A 560 9.02 26.34 6.93
CA PRO A 560 10.19 27.20 7.14
C PRO A 560 10.08 28.48 6.31
N VAL A 561 10.22 29.64 6.97
CA VAL A 561 10.27 30.96 6.32
C VAL A 561 11.71 31.46 6.32
N TRP A 562 12.18 31.92 5.16
CA TRP A 562 13.56 32.34 4.94
C TRP A 562 13.78 33.83 5.23
N ASP A 563 14.74 34.14 6.09
CA ASP A 563 15.26 35.48 6.33
C ASP A 563 16.58 35.67 5.54
N ALA A 564 16.47 36.48 4.48
CA ALA A 564 17.58 36.74 3.57
C ALA A 564 18.71 37.55 4.23
N ASP A 565 18.44 38.39 5.24
CA ASP A 565 19.45 39.27 5.83
C ASP A 565 20.41 38.51 6.75
N ILE A 566 19.90 37.46 7.41
CA ILE A 566 20.67 36.64 8.36
C ILE A 566 21.43 35.53 7.63
N CYS A 567 20.91 35.04 6.51
CA CYS A 567 21.44 33.89 5.79
C CYS A 567 22.95 33.99 5.52
N ILE A 568 23.66 32.87 5.55
CA ILE A 568 25.10 32.83 5.24
C ILE A 568 25.42 32.08 3.95
N ASP A 569 24.39 31.80 3.12
CA ASP A 569 24.55 31.18 1.80
C ASP A 569 25.29 29.82 1.83
N CYS A 570 24.93 28.97 2.83
CA CYS A 570 25.64 27.71 3.10
C CYS A 570 25.02 26.46 2.47
N GLY A 571 23.81 26.52 1.91
CA GLY A 571 23.15 25.39 1.23
C GLY A 571 22.62 24.24 2.10
N ARG A 572 22.89 24.23 3.43
CA ARG A 572 22.56 23.09 4.30
C ARG A 572 21.08 22.75 4.34
N CYS A 573 20.20 23.75 4.38
CA CYS A 573 18.76 23.57 4.44
C CYS A 573 18.21 22.75 3.26
N ALA A 574 18.67 23.02 2.04
CA ALA A 574 18.28 22.29 0.84
C ALA A 574 18.93 20.90 0.75
N LEU A 575 20.15 20.74 1.26
CA LEU A 575 20.81 19.44 1.32
C LEU A 575 20.01 18.46 2.18
N VAL A 576 19.67 18.86 3.41
CA VAL A 576 19.04 17.97 4.40
C VAL A 576 17.55 17.77 4.20
N CYS A 577 16.91 18.55 3.32
CA CYS A 577 15.48 18.45 3.10
C CYS A 577 15.12 17.08 2.51
N PRO A 578 14.34 16.25 3.22
CA PRO A 578 14.04 14.89 2.77
C PRO A 578 13.03 14.83 1.62
N HIS A 579 12.36 15.95 1.31
CA HIS A 579 11.31 16.00 0.28
C HIS A 579 11.63 16.94 -0.87
N ALA A 580 12.83 17.54 -0.90
CA ALA A 580 13.18 18.62 -1.83
C ALA A 580 12.18 19.80 -1.81
N ALA A 581 11.55 20.03 -0.65
CA ALA A 581 10.55 21.06 -0.38
C ALA A 581 11.17 22.42 0.01
N ILE A 582 12.50 22.53 0.10
CA ILE A 582 13.21 23.81 0.15
C ILE A 582 14.37 23.75 -0.84
N ARG A 583 14.43 24.73 -1.73
CA ARG A 583 15.34 24.75 -2.90
C ARG A 583 16.12 26.03 -2.96
N ILE A 584 17.21 25.99 -3.72
CA ILE A 584 18.14 27.09 -3.90
C ILE A 584 18.31 27.35 -5.38
N ALA A 585 18.29 28.63 -5.77
CA ALA A 585 18.65 29.08 -7.10
C ALA A 585 19.71 30.18 -7.02
N TYR A 586 20.62 30.16 -8.00
CA TYR A 586 21.62 31.21 -8.22
C TYR A 586 21.37 31.80 -9.60
N VAL A 587 20.85 33.01 -9.64
CA VAL A 587 20.34 33.66 -10.86
C VAL A 587 21.02 35.00 -11.10
N ASP A 588 20.93 35.52 -12.32
CA ASP A 588 21.34 36.90 -12.57
C ASP A 588 20.27 37.88 -12.05
N GLU A 589 20.68 39.11 -11.72
CA GLU A 589 19.74 40.16 -11.28
C GLU A 589 18.63 40.39 -12.32
N ALA A 590 18.94 40.23 -13.61
CA ALA A 590 17.99 40.38 -14.71
C ALA A 590 16.87 39.32 -14.70
N ASP A 591 17.15 38.12 -14.20
CA ASP A 591 16.15 37.04 -14.11
C ASP A 591 15.05 37.36 -13.08
N LEU A 592 15.35 38.26 -12.13
CA LEU A 592 14.45 38.68 -11.05
C LEU A 592 13.50 39.83 -11.44
N ALA A 593 13.54 40.31 -12.69
CA ALA A 593 12.72 41.45 -13.13
C ALA A 593 11.21 41.21 -13.03
N GLY A 594 10.76 39.95 -13.10
CA GLY A 594 9.36 39.54 -12.99
C GLY A 594 8.96 39.04 -11.59
N ALA A 595 9.81 39.20 -10.58
CA ALA A 595 9.56 38.64 -9.26
C ALA A 595 8.35 39.30 -8.56
N PRO A 596 7.58 38.53 -7.75
CA PRO A 596 6.52 39.09 -6.92
C PRO A 596 7.00 40.22 -6.01
N ALA A 597 6.09 41.11 -5.62
CA ALA A 597 6.43 42.22 -4.73
C ALA A 597 7.01 41.68 -3.41
N GLY A 598 8.20 42.18 -3.03
CA GLY A 598 8.90 41.73 -1.83
C GLY A 598 9.41 40.29 -1.91
N TYR A 599 9.75 39.79 -3.10
CA TYR A 599 10.39 38.49 -3.27
C TYR A 599 11.77 38.44 -2.60
N PRO A 600 11.98 37.61 -1.57
CA PRO A 600 13.24 37.58 -0.84
C PRO A 600 14.39 37.09 -1.73
N HIS A 601 15.47 37.84 -1.81
CA HIS A 601 16.70 37.47 -2.53
C HIS A 601 17.88 38.30 -2.02
N ARG A 602 19.11 37.77 -2.10
CA ARG A 602 20.31 38.48 -1.62
C ARG A 602 21.51 38.30 -2.55
N ALA A 603 22.52 39.13 -2.38
CA ALA A 603 23.82 38.88 -2.98
C ALA A 603 24.42 37.59 -2.42
N THR A 604 25.04 36.80 -3.28
CA THR A 604 25.78 35.60 -2.88
C THR A 604 26.98 35.94 -2.00
N VAL A 605 27.36 34.99 -1.15
CA VAL A 605 28.56 35.09 -0.33
C VAL A 605 29.63 34.15 -0.90
N GLY A 606 30.88 34.64 -0.98
CA GLY A 606 32.02 33.86 -1.45
C GLY A 606 32.28 33.96 -2.95
N LYS A 607 33.09 33.04 -3.49
CA LYS A 607 33.59 33.06 -4.88
C LYS A 607 32.90 32.06 -5.82
N ASP A 608 32.01 31.20 -5.31
CA ASP A 608 31.44 30.09 -6.08
C ASP A 608 30.49 30.57 -7.18
N PHE A 609 29.74 31.65 -6.93
CA PHE A 609 28.75 32.21 -7.86
C PHE A 609 28.86 33.73 -7.95
N PRO A 610 29.97 34.27 -8.47
CA PRO A 610 30.26 35.69 -8.44
C PRO A 610 29.22 36.48 -9.25
N GLY A 611 28.71 37.57 -8.68
CA GLY A 611 27.72 38.45 -9.34
C GLY A 611 26.30 37.88 -9.42
N LYS A 612 26.05 36.67 -8.93
CA LYS A 612 24.72 36.06 -8.87
C LYS A 612 23.94 36.48 -7.62
N ARG A 613 22.61 36.35 -7.70
CA ARG A 613 21.67 36.47 -6.58
C ARG A 613 21.27 35.09 -6.07
N LEU A 614 21.25 34.95 -4.74
CA LEU A 614 20.76 33.78 -4.04
C LEU A 614 19.26 33.96 -3.77
N VAL A 615 18.51 32.91 -4.11
CA VAL A 615 17.11 32.72 -3.73
C VAL A 615 16.99 31.38 -3.01
N ILE A 616 16.36 31.37 -1.84
CA ILE A 616 15.96 30.14 -1.14
C ILE A 616 14.44 30.16 -1.03
N GLN A 617 13.77 29.14 -1.55
CA GLN A 617 12.31 29.09 -1.60
C GLN A 617 11.78 27.75 -1.10
N VAL A 618 10.75 27.82 -0.26
CA VAL A 618 10.00 26.65 0.21
C VAL A 618 8.87 26.33 -0.78
N ALA A 619 8.60 25.05 -0.99
CA ALA A 619 7.41 24.52 -1.64
C ALA A 619 6.35 24.26 -0.56
N PRO A 620 5.41 25.18 -0.31
CA PRO A 620 4.58 25.14 0.89
C PRO A 620 3.65 23.91 0.94
N ASP A 621 3.13 23.47 -0.22
CA ASP A 621 2.23 22.32 -0.30
C ASP A 621 2.95 20.96 -0.27
N ASP A 622 4.26 20.94 -0.48
CA ASP A 622 5.05 19.70 -0.47
C ASP A 622 5.93 19.59 0.78
N CYS A 623 5.97 20.64 1.61
CA CYS A 623 6.63 20.62 2.90
C CYS A 623 5.87 19.69 3.86
N THR A 624 6.62 18.91 4.64
CA THR A 624 6.09 17.97 5.64
C THR A 624 6.24 18.49 7.08
N GLY A 625 6.71 19.72 7.26
CA GLY A 625 6.83 20.35 8.58
C GLY A 625 7.92 19.77 9.48
N CYS A 626 8.85 18.96 8.95
CA CYS A 626 9.81 18.18 9.75
C CYS A 626 10.85 18.99 10.56
N SER A 627 10.87 20.32 10.47
CA SER A 627 11.84 21.27 11.07
C SER A 627 13.34 21.07 10.76
N VAL A 628 13.77 19.95 10.16
CA VAL A 628 15.19 19.61 9.95
C VAL A 628 15.99 20.75 9.31
N CYS A 629 15.43 21.43 8.31
CA CYS A 629 16.09 22.56 7.64
C CYS A 629 16.32 23.79 8.54
N ALA A 630 15.38 24.09 9.45
CA ALA A 630 15.50 25.16 10.45
C ALA A 630 16.45 24.75 11.58
N ASP A 631 16.45 23.48 11.97
CA ASP A 631 17.31 22.95 13.02
C ASP A 631 18.79 23.00 12.64
N VAL A 632 19.13 22.58 11.42
CA VAL A 632 20.53 22.60 10.93
C VAL A 632 21.02 24.00 10.54
N CYS A 633 20.12 25.00 10.46
CA CYS A 633 20.47 26.35 10.05
C CYS A 633 21.44 26.98 11.07
N PRO A 634 22.70 27.27 10.68
CA PRO A 634 23.70 27.77 11.62
C PRO A 634 23.61 29.28 11.84
N ALA A 635 22.89 29.99 10.97
CA ALA A 635 22.83 31.45 10.95
C ALA A 635 21.76 31.96 11.92
N ARG A 636 22.15 32.86 12.83
CA ARG A 636 21.29 33.44 13.86
C ARG A 636 21.35 34.96 13.80
N SER A 637 20.25 35.62 14.15
CA SER A 637 20.23 37.06 14.35
C SER A 637 21.22 37.47 15.43
N LYS A 638 21.90 38.60 15.21
CA LYS A 638 22.77 39.22 16.22
C LYS A 638 21.97 39.90 17.33
N GLU A 639 20.70 40.22 17.08
CA GLU A 639 19.82 40.96 17.98
C GLU A 639 18.91 40.02 18.79
N LEU A 640 18.39 38.96 18.15
CA LEU A 640 17.49 37.97 18.75
C LEU A 640 18.05 36.56 18.59
N VAL A 641 18.68 36.02 19.64
CA VAL A 641 19.39 34.72 19.60
C VAL A 641 18.49 33.54 19.17
N LYS A 642 17.18 33.64 19.40
CA LYS A 642 16.20 32.61 18.99
C LYS A 642 15.78 32.70 17.52
N HIS A 643 15.99 33.84 16.85
CA HIS A 643 15.65 34.08 15.45
C HIS A 643 16.78 33.59 14.54
N LYS A 644 16.48 32.69 13.61
CA LYS A 644 17.43 32.09 12.67
C LYS A 644 17.19 32.63 11.26
N ALA A 645 18.08 32.29 10.32
CA ALA A 645 17.79 32.55 8.90
C ALA A 645 16.63 31.69 8.35
N LEU A 646 16.21 30.66 9.07
CA LEU A 646 15.05 29.82 8.76
C LEU A 646 14.34 29.48 10.07
N ASP A 647 13.11 29.95 10.21
CA ASP A 647 12.24 29.64 11.35
C ASP A 647 10.94 29.02 10.88
N MET A 648 10.40 28.09 11.67
CA MET A 648 9.10 27.48 11.40
C MET A 648 8.00 28.48 11.76
N MET A 649 7.05 28.68 10.85
CA MET A 649 5.93 29.59 11.03
C MET A 649 4.62 28.90 10.64
N PRO A 650 3.48 29.26 11.28
CA PRO A 650 2.16 28.79 10.87
C PRO A 650 1.94 29.03 9.37
N LYS A 651 1.54 27.97 8.65
CA LYS A 651 1.41 27.98 7.19
C LYS A 651 0.22 28.79 6.71
N ASP A 652 -0.94 28.69 7.38
CA ASP A 652 -2.21 29.23 6.89
C ASP A 652 -2.17 30.74 6.52
N PRO A 653 -1.58 31.64 7.32
CA PRO A 653 -1.53 33.07 6.98
C PRO A 653 -0.65 33.40 5.78
N ILE A 654 0.31 32.53 5.45
CA ILE A 654 1.35 32.77 4.43
C ILE A 654 1.23 31.84 3.21
N LEU A 655 0.35 30.85 3.25
CA LEU A 655 0.25 29.79 2.23
C LEU A 655 0.16 30.36 0.82
N LYS A 656 -0.78 31.27 0.58
CA LYS A 656 -1.00 31.84 -0.76
C LYS A 656 0.22 32.62 -1.25
N GLN A 657 0.85 33.39 -0.37
CA GLN A 657 2.05 34.14 -0.70
C GLN A 657 3.21 33.20 -1.06
N GLU A 658 3.43 32.14 -0.27
CA GLU A 658 4.48 31.16 -0.54
C GLU A 658 4.20 30.30 -1.76
N GLN A 659 2.93 30.05 -2.11
CA GLN A 659 2.55 29.41 -3.37
C GLN A 659 2.94 30.27 -4.56
N GLU A 660 2.55 31.55 -4.56
CA GLU A 660 2.93 32.50 -5.63
C GLU A 660 4.45 32.65 -5.76
N ARG A 661 5.17 32.67 -4.62
CA ARG A 661 6.63 32.73 -4.59
C ARG A 661 7.30 31.46 -5.12
N PHE A 662 6.77 30.29 -4.80
CA PHE A 662 7.28 29.01 -5.28
C PHE A 662 6.99 28.80 -6.77
N ASP A 663 5.80 29.17 -7.25
CA ASP A 663 5.47 29.12 -8.67
C ASP A 663 6.43 30.01 -9.48
N TYR A 664 6.73 31.22 -8.99
CA TYR A 664 7.74 32.07 -9.60
C TYR A 664 9.14 31.45 -9.56
N PHE A 665 9.55 30.85 -8.43
CA PHE A 665 10.84 30.15 -8.30
C PHE A 665 11.03 29.08 -9.38
N LEU A 666 9.97 28.33 -9.72
CA LEU A 666 10.03 27.29 -10.75
C LEU A 666 10.24 27.84 -12.18
N THR A 667 10.02 29.14 -12.39
CA THR A 667 10.28 29.80 -13.69
C THR A 667 11.72 30.29 -13.85
N LEU A 668 12.50 30.32 -12.76
CA LEU A 668 13.89 30.77 -12.81
C LEU A 668 14.76 29.81 -13.63
N PRO A 669 15.73 30.32 -14.42
CA PRO A 669 16.56 29.48 -15.25
C PRO A 669 17.45 28.57 -14.39
N PRO A 670 17.56 27.27 -14.72
CA PRO A 670 18.48 26.39 -14.02
C PRO A 670 19.92 26.82 -14.30
N ILE A 671 20.78 26.68 -13.29
CA ILE A 671 22.21 26.95 -13.47
C ILE A 671 22.83 25.96 -14.46
N ASP A 672 23.74 26.44 -15.32
CA ASP A 672 24.48 25.57 -16.22
C ASP A 672 25.39 24.62 -15.42
N ARG A 673 25.06 23.33 -15.47
CA ARG A 673 25.79 22.26 -14.76
C ARG A 673 27.29 22.28 -15.04
N ARG A 674 27.72 22.70 -16.23
CA ARG A 674 29.14 22.77 -16.64
C ARG A 674 29.93 23.85 -15.91
N THR A 675 29.24 24.81 -15.31
CA THR A 675 29.84 25.94 -14.58
C THR A 675 29.92 25.70 -13.07
N VAL A 676 29.34 24.60 -12.58
CA VAL A 676 29.20 24.32 -11.15
C VAL A 676 30.29 23.36 -10.68
N THR A 677 30.92 23.68 -9.54
CA THR A 677 31.79 22.72 -8.85
C THR A 677 30.93 21.77 -8.01
N VAL A 678 30.46 20.69 -8.64
CA VAL A 678 29.45 19.76 -8.10
C VAL A 678 29.89 19.03 -6.81
N ALA A 679 31.20 18.90 -6.57
CA ALA A 679 31.76 18.27 -5.39
C ALA A 679 31.64 19.12 -4.11
N THR A 680 31.22 20.39 -4.22
CA THR A 680 30.97 21.25 -3.07
C THR A 680 29.51 21.15 -2.62
N LEU A 681 29.27 21.35 -1.32
CA LEU A 681 27.91 21.40 -0.79
C LEU A 681 27.07 22.43 -1.55
N LYS A 682 27.58 23.66 -1.65
CA LYS A 682 26.89 24.76 -2.33
C LYS A 682 26.61 24.47 -3.81
N GLY A 683 27.61 23.93 -4.51
CA GLY A 683 27.49 23.54 -5.91
C GLY A 683 26.45 22.45 -6.13
N SER A 684 26.48 21.36 -5.36
CA SER A 684 25.49 20.29 -5.49
C SER A 684 24.05 20.78 -5.29
N GLN A 685 23.84 21.73 -4.36
CA GLN A 685 22.51 22.26 -4.05
C GLN A 685 22.04 23.36 -5.01
N ALA A 686 22.91 23.86 -5.90
CA ALA A 686 22.52 24.70 -7.01
C ALA A 686 21.83 23.90 -8.14
N LEU A 687 22.03 22.58 -8.17
CA LEU A 687 21.50 21.71 -9.21
C LEU A 687 20.06 21.27 -8.88
N GLN A 688 19.24 21.13 -9.91
CA GLN A 688 17.87 20.63 -9.80
C GLN A 688 17.86 19.24 -9.16
N PRO A 689 17.08 19.02 -8.08
CA PRO A 689 16.82 17.68 -7.57
C PRO A 689 15.86 16.94 -8.52
N LEU A 690 16.19 15.69 -8.87
CA LEU A 690 15.31 14.80 -9.64
C LEU A 690 14.74 13.66 -8.78
N PHE A 691 14.75 13.85 -7.46
CA PHE A 691 14.00 13.06 -6.49
C PHE A 691 13.28 14.05 -5.56
N GLU A 692 11.98 14.22 -5.74
CA GLU A 692 11.19 15.26 -5.09
C GLU A 692 9.84 14.74 -4.58
N PHE A 693 9.42 15.24 -3.41
CA PHE A 693 8.07 15.06 -2.87
C PHE A 693 7.65 13.59 -2.66
N SER A 694 8.61 12.73 -2.25
CA SER A 694 8.35 11.30 -2.00
C SER A 694 7.33 11.05 -0.88
N GLY A 695 6.75 9.85 -0.85
CA GLY A 695 5.87 9.37 0.23
C GLY A 695 6.58 9.01 1.54
N ALA A 696 7.85 9.36 1.70
CA ALA A 696 8.64 9.05 2.89
C ALA A 696 8.17 9.83 4.12
N CYS A 697 8.56 9.36 5.31
CA CYS A 697 8.26 9.99 6.59
C CYS A 697 8.71 11.46 6.64
N SER A 698 7.99 12.29 7.40
CA SER A 698 8.48 13.61 7.82
C SER A 698 9.84 13.44 8.53
N GLY A 699 10.89 14.09 8.02
CA GLY A 699 12.25 13.97 8.57
C GLY A 699 13.00 12.67 8.21
N CYS A 700 12.59 11.96 7.14
CA CYS A 700 13.25 10.72 6.73
C CYS A 700 14.78 10.87 6.53
N GLY A 701 15.56 9.97 7.12
CA GLY A 701 17.02 9.96 7.00
C GLY A 701 17.56 9.41 5.68
N GLU A 702 16.75 8.71 4.88
CA GLU A 702 17.19 8.03 3.66
C GLU A 702 17.16 8.95 2.42
N THR A 703 16.07 9.69 2.23
CA THR A 703 15.79 10.43 0.99
C THR A 703 16.74 11.60 0.66
N PRO A 704 17.38 12.31 1.62
CA PRO A 704 18.40 13.30 1.30
C PRO A 704 19.56 12.75 0.47
N TYR A 705 19.94 11.48 0.70
CA TYR A 705 20.99 10.81 -0.06
C TYR A 705 20.56 10.55 -1.51
N LEU A 706 19.33 10.04 -1.72
CA LEU A 706 18.79 9.82 -3.06
C LEU A 706 18.63 11.13 -3.83
N LYS A 707 18.11 12.17 -3.18
CA LYS A 707 18.07 13.53 -3.73
C LYS A 707 19.44 13.98 -4.21
N LEU A 708 20.47 13.84 -3.38
CA LEU A 708 21.83 14.23 -3.75
C LEU A 708 22.36 13.42 -4.94
N VAL A 709 22.16 12.09 -4.97
CA VAL A 709 22.53 11.24 -6.11
C VAL A 709 21.89 11.74 -7.40
N THR A 710 20.61 12.12 -7.35
CA THR A 710 19.93 12.65 -8.54
C THR A 710 20.43 14.03 -8.98
N GLN A 711 20.85 14.90 -8.05
CA GLN A 711 21.46 16.18 -8.39
C GLN A 711 22.79 15.99 -9.15
N LEU A 712 23.56 14.96 -8.79
CA LEU A 712 24.86 14.66 -9.38
C LEU A 712 24.78 13.86 -10.69
N PHE A 713 23.87 12.90 -10.80
CA PHE A 713 23.87 11.93 -11.90
C PHE A 713 22.50 11.70 -12.56
N GLY A 714 21.45 12.40 -12.12
CA GLY A 714 20.06 12.05 -12.39
C GLY A 714 19.67 12.02 -13.86
N ASP A 715 20.33 12.82 -14.71
CA ASP A 715 20.07 12.89 -16.16
C ASP A 715 20.62 11.68 -16.96
N ARG A 716 21.25 10.73 -16.27
CA ARG A 716 21.82 9.48 -16.83
C ARG A 716 21.80 8.31 -15.82
N LEU A 717 20.93 8.38 -14.83
CA LEU A 717 20.85 7.43 -13.72
C LEU A 717 19.98 6.21 -14.08
N LEU A 718 20.49 5.01 -13.80
CA LEU A 718 19.72 3.76 -13.80
C LEU A 718 19.71 3.22 -12.36
N VAL A 719 18.53 3.05 -11.78
CA VAL A 719 18.37 2.59 -10.39
C VAL A 719 17.76 1.19 -10.36
N ALA A 720 18.53 0.24 -9.83
CA ALA A 720 18.02 -1.02 -9.30
C ALA A 720 17.76 -0.82 -7.80
N ASN A 721 16.51 -0.96 -7.38
CA ASN A 721 16.11 -0.72 -5.99
C ASN A 721 15.60 -2.01 -5.33
N ALA A 722 16.18 -2.37 -4.19
CA ALA A 722 15.70 -3.50 -3.39
C ALA A 722 14.35 -3.17 -2.77
N THR A 723 13.55 -4.19 -2.50
CA THR A 723 12.30 -4.01 -1.74
C THR A 723 12.60 -3.54 -0.32
N GLY A 724 11.95 -2.47 0.13
CA GLY A 724 12.20 -1.86 1.44
C GLY A 724 11.62 -0.44 1.50
N CYS A 725 12.01 0.36 2.49
CA CYS A 725 11.56 1.77 2.58
C CYS A 725 11.75 2.50 1.25
N SER A 726 12.92 2.34 0.65
CA SER A 726 13.31 3.01 -0.58
C SER A 726 12.48 2.64 -1.81
N SER A 727 12.00 1.40 -1.92
CA SER A 727 11.04 1.06 -2.97
C SER A 727 9.63 1.56 -2.66
N ILE A 728 9.22 1.61 -1.39
CA ILE A 728 7.90 2.12 -1.01
C ILE A 728 7.79 3.62 -1.28
N TYR A 729 8.67 4.46 -0.73
CA TYR A 729 8.56 5.89 -1.01
C TYR A 729 9.04 6.26 -2.43
N GLY A 730 9.78 5.36 -3.10
CA GLY A 730 10.37 5.57 -4.42
C GLY A 730 9.50 5.09 -5.60
N GLY A 731 8.63 4.09 -5.41
CA GLY A 731 7.93 3.45 -6.53
C GLY A 731 6.50 3.00 -6.22
N ASN A 732 5.92 3.44 -5.10
CA ASN A 732 4.53 3.11 -4.77
C ASN A 732 3.55 4.05 -5.47
N LEU A 733 2.66 3.49 -6.27
CA LEU A 733 1.57 4.21 -6.93
C LEU A 733 0.64 4.88 -5.90
N PRO A 734 0.00 6.02 -6.22
CA PRO A 734 -0.15 6.60 -7.56
C PRO A 734 1.01 7.46 -8.07
N THR A 735 1.83 8.02 -7.18
CA THR A 735 2.82 9.05 -7.53
C THR A 735 4.25 8.58 -7.29
N THR A 736 5.17 8.99 -8.16
CA THR A 736 6.60 8.65 -8.05
C THR A 736 7.45 9.92 -7.91
N PRO A 737 8.47 9.92 -7.03
CA PRO A 737 9.33 11.08 -6.78
C PRO A 737 10.45 11.28 -7.81
N TRP A 738 10.72 10.29 -8.66
CA TRP A 738 11.76 10.37 -9.69
C TRP A 738 11.32 11.36 -10.76
N SER A 739 11.99 12.49 -10.88
CA SER A 739 11.61 13.59 -11.77
C SER A 739 12.46 13.63 -13.04
N VAL A 740 12.20 14.60 -13.91
CA VAL A 740 12.96 14.85 -15.14
C VAL A 740 13.40 16.31 -15.24
N ASP A 741 14.52 16.54 -15.91
CA ASP A 741 14.98 17.88 -16.28
C ASP A 741 14.12 18.48 -17.41
N ALA A 742 14.40 19.74 -17.76
CA ALA A 742 13.69 20.44 -18.84
C ALA A 742 13.90 19.82 -20.24
N GLN A 743 14.80 18.85 -20.40
CA GLN A 743 15.00 18.08 -21.63
C GLN A 743 14.31 16.71 -21.56
N GLY A 744 13.54 16.43 -20.50
CA GLY A 744 12.85 15.16 -20.29
C GLY A 744 13.76 14.02 -19.82
N ARG A 745 14.98 14.32 -19.37
CA ARG A 745 15.95 13.31 -18.91
C ARG A 745 15.87 13.18 -17.39
N GLY A 746 15.90 11.95 -16.89
CA GLY A 746 15.87 11.70 -15.46
C GLY A 746 16.18 10.24 -15.13
N PRO A 747 16.11 9.88 -13.83
CA PRO A 747 16.36 8.51 -13.40
C PRO A 747 15.38 7.53 -14.01
N ALA A 748 15.90 6.44 -14.59
CA ALA A 748 15.10 5.25 -14.86
C ALA A 748 15.19 4.33 -13.64
N TRP A 749 14.06 3.95 -13.07
CA TRP A 749 13.98 3.24 -11.80
C TRP A 749 13.24 1.92 -11.97
N SER A 750 13.70 0.88 -11.28
CA SER A 750 13.00 -0.41 -11.21
C SER A 750 13.31 -1.12 -9.89
N ASN A 751 12.31 -1.84 -9.38
CA ASN A 751 12.42 -2.74 -8.25
C ASN A 751 12.09 -4.16 -8.75
N SER A 752 13.06 -5.07 -8.62
CA SER A 752 12.88 -6.49 -8.90
C SER A 752 12.28 -7.17 -7.67
N LEU A 753 13.11 -7.76 -6.80
CA LEU A 753 12.70 -8.37 -5.55
C LEU A 753 13.50 -7.81 -4.35
N PHE A 754 13.32 -8.42 -3.18
CA PHE A 754 14.05 -8.03 -1.98
C PHE A 754 15.46 -8.62 -2.01
N GLU A 755 15.58 -9.87 -2.41
CA GLU A 755 16.79 -10.70 -2.33
C GLU A 755 17.77 -10.52 -3.49
N ASP A 756 17.31 -10.10 -4.67
CA ASP A 756 18.07 -10.18 -5.93
C ASP A 756 18.62 -8.83 -6.44
N ASN A 757 18.49 -7.76 -5.66
CA ASN A 757 18.70 -6.41 -6.17
C ASN A 757 20.13 -6.15 -6.66
N ALA A 758 21.13 -6.81 -6.06
CA ALA A 758 22.51 -6.70 -6.51
C ALA A 758 22.67 -7.28 -7.92
N GLU A 759 22.19 -8.51 -8.11
CA GLU A 759 22.21 -9.26 -9.35
C GLU A 759 21.39 -8.56 -10.44
N PHE A 760 20.25 -8.00 -10.05
CA PHE A 760 19.42 -7.18 -10.93
C PHE A 760 20.19 -5.95 -11.44
N GLY A 761 20.85 -5.21 -10.54
CA GLY A 761 21.72 -4.09 -10.89
C GLY A 761 22.90 -4.49 -11.77
N LEU A 762 23.52 -5.65 -11.52
CA LEU A 762 24.55 -6.21 -12.40
C LEU A 762 23.98 -6.53 -13.78
N GLY A 763 22.76 -7.07 -13.87
CA GLY A 763 22.04 -7.27 -15.13
C GLY A 763 21.86 -5.97 -15.91
N LEU A 764 21.45 -4.88 -15.25
CA LEU A 764 21.35 -3.55 -15.87
C LEU A 764 22.71 -3.06 -16.41
N ARG A 765 23.80 -3.26 -15.65
CA ARG A 765 25.17 -2.92 -16.08
C ARG A 765 25.59 -3.71 -17.32
N LEU A 766 25.42 -5.02 -17.31
CA LEU A 766 25.75 -5.88 -18.44
C LEU A 766 24.91 -5.53 -19.68
N GLY A 767 23.63 -5.25 -19.49
CA GLY A 767 22.74 -4.77 -20.55
C GLY A 767 23.21 -3.45 -21.16
N ALA A 768 23.58 -2.47 -20.31
CA ALA A 768 24.12 -1.19 -20.77
C ALA A 768 25.44 -1.35 -21.53
N ASP A 769 26.35 -2.23 -21.07
CA ASP A 769 27.61 -2.52 -21.77
C ASP A 769 27.37 -3.15 -23.14
N ALA A 770 26.48 -4.15 -23.23
CA ALA A 770 26.15 -4.82 -24.48
C ALA A 770 25.54 -3.84 -25.49
N ARG A 771 24.64 -2.95 -25.04
CA ARG A 771 24.05 -1.90 -25.88
C ARG A 771 25.08 -0.88 -26.34
N HIS A 772 26.00 -0.48 -25.46
CA HIS A 772 27.09 0.42 -25.83
C HIS A 772 27.98 -0.21 -26.92
N GLN A 773 28.42 -1.45 -26.74
CA GLN A 773 29.20 -2.17 -27.74
C GLN A 773 28.46 -2.33 -29.08
N ALA A 774 27.15 -2.57 -29.03
CA ALA A 774 26.32 -2.61 -30.23
C ALA A 774 26.28 -1.24 -30.93
N ALA A 775 26.09 -0.15 -30.18
CA ALA A 775 26.10 1.20 -30.72
C ALA A 775 27.45 1.57 -31.36
N VAL A 776 28.57 1.19 -30.74
CA VAL A 776 29.92 1.38 -31.31
C VAL A 776 30.08 0.65 -32.65
N ARG A 777 29.66 -0.63 -32.74
CA ARG A 777 29.70 -1.39 -34.00
C ARG A 777 28.84 -0.73 -35.09
N VAL A 778 27.65 -0.26 -34.72
CA VAL A 778 26.73 0.42 -35.63
C VAL A 778 27.33 1.73 -36.14
N VAL A 779 27.89 2.57 -35.26
CA VAL A 779 28.56 3.82 -35.64
C VAL A 779 29.73 3.56 -36.59
N HIS A 780 30.56 2.55 -36.31
CA HIS A 780 31.63 2.14 -37.23
C HIS A 780 31.09 1.72 -38.61
N SER A 781 30.02 0.92 -38.65
CA SER A 781 29.43 0.47 -39.92
C SER A 781 28.84 1.63 -40.75
N LEU A 782 28.54 2.75 -40.11
CA LEU A 782 27.96 3.95 -40.72
C LEU A 782 28.98 5.08 -40.87
N ALA A 783 30.29 4.79 -40.79
CA ALA A 783 31.35 5.79 -40.89
C ALA A 783 31.28 6.61 -42.19
N GLY A 784 30.90 5.99 -43.31
CA GLY A 784 30.73 6.69 -44.58
C GLY A 784 29.66 7.79 -44.56
N ALA A 785 28.64 7.67 -43.70
CA ALA A 785 27.58 8.68 -43.51
C ALA A 785 27.90 9.67 -42.38
N LEU A 786 28.65 9.23 -41.36
CA LEU A 786 28.94 10.02 -40.17
C LEU A 786 30.22 10.85 -40.27
N GLY A 787 31.20 10.39 -41.05
CA GLY A 787 32.55 10.95 -41.12
C GLY A 787 33.44 10.45 -39.98
N ASP A 788 34.72 10.21 -40.29
CA ASP A 788 35.67 9.55 -39.38
C ASP A 788 35.91 10.31 -38.08
N ASP A 789 35.97 11.66 -38.14
CA ASP A 789 36.18 12.49 -36.94
C ASP A 789 35.03 12.37 -35.93
N LEU A 790 33.78 12.34 -36.42
CA LEU A 790 32.61 12.20 -35.57
C LEU A 790 32.53 10.78 -34.99
N VAL A 791 32.85 9.76 -35.79
CA VAL A 791 32.93 8.36 -35.33
C VAL A 791 33.98 8.22 -34.23
N ALA A 792 35.20 8.72 -34.44
CA ALA A 792 36.25 8.69 -33.45
C ALA A 792 35.83 9.43 -32.17
N GLY A 793 35.26 10.62 -32.31
CA GLY A 793 34.75 11.42 -31.19
C GLY A 793 33.62 10.74 -30.42
N LEU A 794 32.70 10.03 -31.08
CA LEU A 794 31.62 9.29 -30.42
C LEU A 794 32.11 8.10 -29.58
N ILE A 795 33.18 7.44 -30.03
CA ILE A 795 33.68 6.19 -29.42
C ILE A 795 34.66 6.47 -28.30
N THR A 796 35.49 7.50 -28.45
CA THR A 796 36.63 7.78 -27.54
C THR A 796 36.38 8.91 -26.55
N ALA A 797 35.15 9.44 -26.49
CA ALA A 797 34.81 10.56 -25.63
C ALA A 797 35.07 10.28 -24.15
N ASP A 798 35.82 11.17 -23.50
CA ASP A 798 35.86 11.24 -22.04
C ASP A 798 34.52 11.81 -21.52
N GLN A 799 33.87 11.01 -20.68
CA GLN A 799 32.56 11.26 -20.09
C GLN A 799 32.62 11.28 -18.56
N THR A 800 33.80 11.56 -17.98
CA THR A 800 33.99 11.63 -16.51
C THR A 800 33.52 12.96 -15.90
N THR A 801 33.34 14.00 -16.71
CA THR A 801 32.91 15.34 -16.27
C THR A 801 31.55 15.73 -16.87
N GLU A 802 30.88 16.71 -16.27
CA GLU A 802 29.66 17.31 -16.84
C GLU A 802 29.90 17.79 -18.27
N THR A 803 30.95 18.58 -18.51
CA THR A 803 31.29 19.06 -19.86
C THR A 803 31.47 17.90 -20.85
N GLY A 804 32.19 16.84 -20.48
CA GLY A 804 32.38 15.67 -21.34
C GLY A 804 31.07 14.95 -21.72
N ILE A 805 30.12 14.86 -20.78
CA ILE A 805 28.78 14.31 -21.04
C ILE A 805 27.99 15.20 -22.00
N PHE A 806 28.02 16.53 -21.82
CA PHE A 806 27.33 17.47 -22.69
C PHE A 806 27.93 17.47 -24.11
N ASP A 807 29.26 17.43 -24.23
CA ASP A 807 29.94 17.32 -25.52
C ASP A 807 29.58 16.00 -26.21
N GLN A 808 29.50 14.90 -25.47
CA GLN A 808 29.08 13.61 -26.04
C GLN A 808 27.64 13.64 -26.54
N ARG A 809 26.73 14.28 -25.81
CA ARG A 809 25.35 14.48 -26.27
C ARG A 809 25.30 15.29 -27.56
N ALA A 810 26.08 16.37 -27.65
CA ALA A 810 26.18 17.15 -28.88
C ALA A 810 26.68 16.31 -30.07
N ARG A 811 27.65 15.41 -29.86
CA ARG A 811 28.10 14.46 -30.89
C ARG A 811 27.00 13.48 -31.29
N VAL A 812 26.25 12.94 -30.32
CA VAL A 812 25.12 12.04 -30.57
C VAL A 812 24.01 12.73 -31.37
N ASP A 813 23.69 13.98 -31.03
CA ASP A 813 22.69 14.78 -31.76
C ASP A 813 23.14 15.08 -33.19
N GLU A 814 24.43 15.39 -33.38
CA GLU A 814 25.00 15.56 -34.71
C GLU A 814 24.96 14.26 -35.53
N ALA A 815 25.29 13.13 -34.92
CA ALA A 815 25.17 11.81 -35.56
C ALA A 815 23.73 11.51 -35.97
N ARG A 816 22.76 11.83 -35.11
CA ARG A 816 21.33 11.69 -35.38
C ARG A 816 20.91 12.51 -36.61
N LYS A 817 21.36 13.76 -36.71
CA LYS A 817 21.09 14.64 -37.87
C LYS A 817 21.69 14.07 -39.16
N ARG A 818 22.96 13.64 -39.14
CA ARG A 818 23.63 13.08 -40.33
C ARG A 818 22.96 11.80 -40.81
N LEU A 819 22.64 10.88 -39.90
CA LEU A 819 21.97 9.63 -40.26
C LEU A 819 20.56 9.83 -40.80
N ALA A 820 19.81 10.79 -40.25
CA ALA A 820 18.49 11.14 -40.77
C ALA A 820 18.57 11.71 -42.20
N ALA A 821 19.62 12.47 -42.52
CA ALA A 821 19.83 13.04 -43.85
C ALA A 821 20.39 12.04 -44.87
N ALA A 822 21.22 11.09 -44.45
CA ALA A 822 22.04 10.27 -45.35
C ALA A 822 21.28 9.14 -46.09
N SER A 823 19.98 8.91 -45.82
CA SER A 823 19.15 7.84 -46.44
C SER A 823 19.84 6.47 -46.54
N THR A 824 20.76 6.18 -45.60
CA THR A 824 21.66 5.03 -45.66
C THR A 824 20.97 3.80 -45.08
N PRO A 825 21.04 2.62 -45.72
CA PRO A 825 20.51 1.37 -45.16
C PRO A 825 21.04 1.13 -43.74
N GLY A 826 20.14 0.85 -42.79
CA GLY A 826 20.48 0.64 -41.38
C GLY A 826 20.50 1.89 -40.50
N ALA A 827 20.45 3.10 -41.08
CA ALA A 827 20.41 4.35 -40.31
C ALA A 827 19.21 4.42 -39.35
N ALA A 828 18.01 4.05 -39.81
CA ALA A 828 16.81 4.06 -38.96
C ALA A 828 16.91 3.09 -37.76
N ALA A 829 17.50 1.91 -37.96
CA ALA A 829 17.73 0.94 -36.89
C ALA A 829 18.84 1.37 -35.92
N ALA A 830 19.74 2.27 -36.33
CA ALA A 830 20.81 2.81 -35.51
C ALA A 830 20.32 3.90 -34.54
N LEU A 831 19.31 4.70 -34.91
CA LEU A 831 18.86 5.86 -34.13
C LEU A 831 18.51 5.55 -32.67
N PRO A 832 17.83 4.43 -32.32
CA PRO A 832 17.53 4.10 -30.92
C PRO A 832 18.75 3.62 -30.12
N LEU A 833 19.85 3.25 -30.79
CA LEU A 833 21.07 2.75 -30.14
C LEU A 833 22.05 3.87 -29.80
N LEU A 834 22.01 5.01 -30.51
CA LEU A 834 22.96 6.11 -30.31
C LEU A 834 22.98 6.62 -28.86
N ASP A 835 21.84 6.61 -28.17
CA ASP A 835 21.75 7.05 -26.76
C ASP A 835 22.53 6.13 -25.79
N SER A 836 22.91 4.93 -26.26
CA SER A 836 23.77 3.98 -25.54
C SER A 836 25.26 4.37 -25.59
N LEU A 837 25.64 5.34 -26.41
CA LEU A 837 26.99 5.94 -26.42
C LEU A 837 27.19 6.93 -25.26
N ILE A 838 26.09 7.40 -24.67
CA ILE A 838 26.12 8.26 -23.48
C ILE A 838 26.22 7.36 -22.25
N ARG A 839 27.27 7.56 -21.44
CA ARG A 839 27.55 6.77 -20.24
C ARG A 839 26.35 6.81 -19.28
N LYS A 840 25.87 5.63 -18.87
CA LYS A 840 24.86 5.48 -17.82
C LYS A 840 25.53 5.23 -16.47
N SER A 841 24.96 5.80 -15.41
CA SER A 841 25.39 5.54 -14.03
C SER A 841 24.45 4.51 -13.42
N VAL A 842 24.91 3.28 -13.21
CA VAL A 842 24.11 2.22 -12.59
C VAL A 842 24.26 2.30 -11.07
N TRP A 843 23.14 2.42 -10.37
CA TRP A 843 23.05 2.49 -8.92
C TRP A 843 22.17 1.38 -8.38
N ILE A 844 22.69 0.67 -7.38
CA ILE A 844 22.03 -0.41 -6.67
C ILE A 844 21.70 0.13 -5.27
N VAL A 845 20.43 0.40 -5.03
CA VAL A 845 19.93 1.07 -3.83
C VAL A 845 19.15 0.08 -2.98
N GLY A 846 19.38 0.03 -1.68
CA GLY A 846 18.57 -0.76 -0.76
C GLY A 846 18.89 -0.46 0.70
N GLY A 847 18.06 -0.97 1.62
CA GLY A 847 18.27 -0.82 3.05
C GLY A 847 19.25 -1.84 3.62
N ASP A 848 19.54 -1.72 4.91
CA ASP A 848 20.41 -2.65 5.66
C ASP A 848 19.91 -4.10 5.60
N GLY A 849 18.63 -4.38 5.84
CA GLY A 849 18.10 -5.76 5.75
C GLY A 849 18.27 -6.46 4.40
N TRP A 850 18.34 -5.71 3.30
CA TRP A 850 18.74 -6.29 2.02
C TRP A 850 20.24 -6.59 2.01
N ALA A 851 21.05 -5.58 2.33
CA ALA A 851 22.48 -5.63 2.13
C ALA A 851 23.20 -6.60 3.08
N TYR A 852 22.77 -6.67 4.34
CA TYR A 852 23.46 -7.46 5.38
C TYR A 852 22.84 -8.84 5.59
N ASP A 853 21.60 -9.07 5.14
CA ASP A 853 20.91 -10.35 5.34
C ASP A 853 20.52 -11.00 4.00
N ILE A 854 19.29 -10.78 3.53
CA ILE A 854 18.68 -11.62 2.48
C ILE A 854 19.40 -11.52 1.13
N GLY A 855 19.96 -10.35 0.81
CA GLY A 855 20.68 -10.09 -0.45
C GLY A 855 22.19 -10.09 -0.32
N PHE A 856 22.75 -10.41 0.86
CA PHE A 856 24.20 -10.29 1.10
C PHE A 856 25.03 -11.19 0.16
N GLY A 857 24.57 -12.43 -0.10
CA GLY A 857 25.27 -13.33 -1.01
C GLY A 857 25.34 -12.80 -2.45
N GLY A 858 24.25 -12.18 -2.93
CA GLY A 858 24.20 -11.51 -4.22
C GLY A 858 25.10 -10.27 -4.26
N LEU A 859 25.07 -9.48 -3.19
CA LEU A 859 25.90 -8.29 -3.02
C LEU A 859 27.40 -8.61 -3.06
N ASP A 860 27.84 -9.61 -2.30
CA ASP A 860 29.23 -10.12 -2.30
C ASP A 860 29.66 -10.53 -3.71
N HIS A 861 28.83 -11.33 -4.39
CA HIS A 861 29.12 -11.78 -5.74
C HIS A 861 29.31 -10.62 -6.71
N VAL A 862 28.41 -9.64 -6.69
CA VAL A 862 28.44 -8.48 -7.59
C VAL A 862 29.68 -7.62 -7.34
N LEU A 863 30.03 -7.36 -6.08
CA LEU A 863 31.25 -6.65 -5.71
C LEU A 863 32.50 -7.37 -6.21
N ALA A 864 32.53 -8.71 -6.08
CA ALA A 864 33.65 -9.53 -6.53
C ALA A 864 33.86 -9.51 -8.06
N THR A 865 32.85 -9.15 -8.85
CA THR A 865 32.98 -9.06 -10.32
C THR A 865 33.87 -7.90 -10.81
N GLY A 866 34.08 -6.87 -9.98
CA GLY A 866 34.81 -5.66 -10.35
C GLY A 866 34.16 -4.82 -11.46
N ARG A 867 32.87 -5.02 -11.73
CA ARG A 867 32.11 -4.22 -12.71
C ARG A 867 31.81 -2.81 -12.18
N ASP A 868 31.67 -1.84 -13.10
CA ASP A 868 31.35 -0.44 -12.77
C ASP A 868 29.87 -0.29 -12.37
N VAL A 869 29.59 -0.58 -11.10
CA VAL A 869 28.31 -0.35 -10.43
C VAL A 869 28.52 0.47 -9.15
N ASN A 870 27.52 1.26 -8.77
CA ASN A 870 27.53 2.03 -7.52
C ASN A 870 26.52 1.40 -6.56
N ILE A 871 26.89 1.16 -5.32
CA ILE A 871 26.01 0.56 -4.33
C ILE A 871 25.77 1.56 -3.21
N LEU A 872 24.49 1.82 -2.91
CA LEU A 872 24.08 2.70 -1.82
C LEU A 872 23.20 1.91 -0.85
N VAL A 873 23.80 1.58 0.29
CA VAL A 873 23.08 0.99 1.43
C VAL A 873 22.57 2.13 2.31
N LEU A 874 21.27 2.22 2.44
CA LEU A 874 20.56 3.16 3.29
C LEU A 874 20.39 2.51 4.67
N ASP A 875 21.45 2.57 5.46
CA ASP A 875 21.55 1.83 6.71
C ASP A 875 20.73 2.49 7.81
N THR A 876 19.65 1.83 8.21
CA THR A 876 18.77 2.23 9.31
C THR A 876 18.96 1.37 10.55
N GLU A 877 19.89 0.41 10.51
CA GLU A 877 20.19 -0.59 11.54
C GLU A 877 19.01 -1.50 11.94
N VAL A 878 17.88 -1.44 11.22
CA VAL A 878 16.65 -2.20 11.46
C VAL A 878 15.83 -2.34 10.19
N TYR A 879 14.88 -3.27 10.16
CA TYR A 879 13.97 -3.40 9.02
C TYR A 879 12.85 -2.36 9.09
N SER A 880 13.20 -1.12 8.74
CA SER A 880 12.36 0.07 8.87
C SER A 880 11.00 0.00 8.14
N ASN A 881 10.88 -0.80 7.08
CA ASN A 881 9.63 -0.93 6.33
C ASN A 881 8.59 -1.80 7.04
N THR A 882 9.03 -2.92 7.59
CA THR A 882 8.17 -3.99 8.08
C THR A 882 7.89 -3.90 9.58
N GLY A 883 8.27 -2.78 10.21
CA GLY A 883 7.93 -2.47 11.60
C GLY A 883 9.13 -2.41 12.56
N GLY A 884 10.37 -2.46 12.06
CA GLY A 884 11.57 -2.45 12.89
C GLY A 884 11.83 -3.78 13.57
N GLN A 885 11.82 -4.87 12.77
CA GLN A 885 12.47 -6.13 13.14
C GLN A 885 13.96 -5.89 13.37
#